data_AF-A0A1H7ILF5-F1
#
_entry.id   AF-A0A1H7ILF5-F1
#
_cell.length_a   1.000
_cell.length_b   1.000
_cell.length_c   1.000
_cell.angle_alpha   90.00
_cell.angle_beta   90.00
_cell.angle_gamma   90.00
#
_symmetry.space_group_name_H-M   'P 1'
#
loop_
_entity.id
_entity.type
_entity.pdbx_description
1 polymer ?
#
loop_
_entity_poly.entity_id
_entity_poly.type
_entity_poly.pdbx_seq_one_letter_code
_entity_poly.pdbx_strand_id
1 'polypeptide(L)'
;MIGDKVFLEIFNNRIQAAVEEMANVVLRTGFTAFVKETGDFGTYLLSPSGETFGSPLETGYNLSLGIPAAATINSITDWKEGDLVICNDPYSTKGMVTHLPDVHLIKPYFHKGEIIAYGMCFVHSSDVGGKVPGSVSPSAYDIHMEGIRIAPVKLVEAGVLNEQILRMFLDNSRIPEQNLGDLKALMAALNRGEQRLEELISRYGVERIQQGIEHLLEYAELKARAIVQEIPDGSYEFWDYLEKGPGGYPIRLRCKMTITDSDIHLDFSGTDPQVRASFNIPTHNQQGHYMLVPALIRYFRTLDPTIPWNSGMVRMVRNYAPPASVLNPEPMAAVGARAATFIRLMDVITGALGKAQASKVPAAGAGQACIVMMAMTDASDGKKKVGVIQPICGGSGARPMKDGIDGMDFAVGHLRNIPAETVESEMPVLIEHYGLRADSAGAGTFRGGSGIDLCVKILTPDTVMTARNMERMEFHPWGRLGGGVGTHGEAILNAGRASEHHLGRIDELLLQPGETVTFLSQGGGGYGDPFDRDPLLVLEDVRRGLVSTEKALELYGVVIEGWNLNESETRQLRAKRERQQEEFDYGWTRKQFEAIWTDEMQVSLNQALLNVPLALRDYLKRQTMGAVEEKQTATVSVSPHEISGIMEGLRQKIGLH
;
A
#
# COMPACT_ATOMS: atom_id res chain seq x y z
N MET A 1 -16.77 8.07 31.23
CA MET A 1 -16.21 9.44 31.40
C MET A 1 -14.79 9.25 31.90
N ILE A 2 -13.77 9.66 31.12
CA ILE A 2 -12.36 9.43 31.47
C ILE A 2 -12.03 10.18 32.78
N GLY A 3 -11.81 9.43 33.86
CA GLY A 3 -11.78 9.97 35.22
C GLY A 3 -10.52 10.78 35.58
N ASP A 4 -9.36 10.39 35.04
CA ASP A 4 -8.08 11.06 35.28
C ASP A 4 -7.38 11.39 33.95
N LYS A 5 -7.67 12.59 33.44
CA LYS A 5 -7.11 13.09 32.18
C LYS A 5 -5.60 13.34 32.24
N VAL A 6 -5.06 13.67 33.41
CA VAL A 6 -3.62 13.94 33.59
C VAL A 6 -2.85 12.63 33.51
N PHE A 7 -3.34 11.58 34.18
CA PHE A 7 -2.76 10.25 34.03
C PHE A 7 -2.88 9.73 32.60
N LEU A 8 -4.04 9.88 31.94
CA LEU A 8 -4.20 9.37 30.58
C LEU A 8 -3.22 10.01 29.59
N GLU A 9 -2.99 11.33 29.68
CA GLU A 9 -2.02 12.01 28.82
C GLU A 9 -0.59 11.55 29.12
N ILE A 10 -0.22 11.40 30.39
CA ILE A 10 1.09 10.83 30.78
C ILE A 10 1.23 9.40 30.26
N PHE A 11 0.18 8.59 30.34
CA PHE A 11 0.16 7.21 29.89
C PHE A 11 0.30 7.12 28.36
N ASN A 12 -0.46 7.90 27.60
CA ASN A 12 -0.35 8.03 26.15
C ASN A 12 1.09 8.30 25.71
N ASN A 13 1.72 9.34 26.26
CA ASN A 13 3.12 9.69 25.95
C ASN A 13 4.12 8.60 26.34
N ARG A 14 3.86 7.85 27.43
CA ARG A 14 4.72 6.73 27.86
C ARG A 14 4.57 5.50 26.97
N ILE A 15 3.37 5.18 26.53
CA ILE A 15 3.11 4.11 25.57
C ILE A 15 3.74 4.45 24.21
N GLN A 16 3.57 5.69 23.72
CA GLN A 16 4.19 6.14 22.48
C GLN A 16 5.73 6.04 22.54
N ALA A 17 6.35 6.48 23.64
CA ALA A 17 7.79 6.37 23.83
C ALA A 17 8.26 4.90 23.89
N ALA A 18 7.47 4.00 24.49
CA ALA A 18 7.80 2.58 24.55
C ALA A 18 7.79 1.93 23.15
N VAL A 19 6.78 2.18 22.32
CA VAL A 19 6.69 1.60 20.97
C VAL A 19 7.68 2.22 19.99
N GLU A 20 7.99 3.53 20.09
CA GLU A 20 9.10 4.11 19.32
C GLU A 20 10.45 3.51 19.71
N GLU A 21 10.66 3.19 21.00
CA GLU A 21 11.88 2.52 21.43
C GLU A 21 11.96 1.07 20.94
N MET A 22 10.85 0.33 20.93
CA MET A 22 10.77 -0.99 20.27
C MET A 22 11.13 -0.89 18.78
N ALA A 23 10.54 0.07 18.06
CA ALA A 23 10.80 0.27 16.64
C ALA A 23 12.25 0.67 16.35
N ASN A 24 12.85 1.53 17.20
CA ASN A 24 14.25 1.92 17.08
C ASN A 24 15.23 0.77 17.35
N VAL A 25 14.87 -0.21 18.20
CA VAL A 25 15.66 -1.44 18.35
C VAL A 25 15.68 -2.22 17.03
N VAL A 26 14.53 -2.43 16.38
CA VAL A 26 14.47 -3.12 15.07
C VAL A 26 15.27 -2.37 14.01
N LEU A 27 15.02 -1.07 13.82
CA LEU A 27 15.72 -0.25 12.82
C LEU A 27 17.25 -0.31 12.93
N ARG A 28 17.78 -0.30 14.16
CA ARG A 28 19.23 -0.26 14.43
C ARG A 28 19.90 -1.63 14.48
N THR A 29 19.14 -2.73 14.52
CA THR A 29 19.68 -4.08 14.67
C THR A 29 19.21 -5.08 13.60
N GLY A 30 18.33 -4.65 12.69
CA GLY A 30 17.98 -5.38 11.48
C GLY A 30 19.17 -5.53 10.53
N PHE A 31 19.15 -6.62 9.76
CA PHE A 31 20.22 -7.07 8.88
C PHE A 31 19.90 -6.79 7.41
N THR A 32 18.64 -6.93 7.00
CA THR A 32 18.22 -6.65 5.62
C THR A 32 18.13 -5.15 5.35
N ALA A 33 18.54 -4.71 4.14
CA ALA A 33 18.46 -3.31 3.71
C ALA A 33 17.02 -2.76 3.80
N PHE A 34 16.02 -3.61 3.53
CA PHE A 34 14.61 -3.25 3.57
C PHE A 34 14.10 -2.91 4.99
N VAL A 35 14.82 -3.34 6.03
CA VAL A 35 14.52 -3.07 7.43
C VAL A 35 15.35 -1.92 7.96
N LYS A 36 16.68 -1.96 7.76
CA LYS A 36 17.62 -0.97 8.32
C LYS A 36 17.61 0.38 7.58
N GLU A 37 17.40 0.38 6.26
CA GLU A 37 17.37 1.60 5.43
C GLU A 37 15.94 2.07 5.17
N THR A 38 15.09 1.21 4.59
CA THR A 38 13.77 1.64 4.10
C THR A 38 12.65 1.57 5.14
N GLY A 39 12.77 0.70 6.16
CA GLY A 39 11.90 0.66 7.33
C GLY A 39 10.62 -0.18 7.23
N ASP A 40 10.58 -1.26 6.43
CA ASP A 40 9.38 -2.12 6.32
C ASP A 40 9.31 -3.18 7.44
N PHE A 41 8.92 -2.72 8.63
CA PHE A 41 8.67 -3.51 9.82
C PHE A 41 7.67 -2.78 10.72
N GLY A 42 7.05 -3.47 11.68
CA GLY A 42 6.13 -2.84 12.64
C GLY A 42 6.27 -3.39 14.05
N THR A 43 6.00 -2.55 15.05
CA THR A 43 6.02 -2.93 16.48
C THR A 43 4.79 -2.38 17.20
N TYR A 44 4.13 -3.20 18.02
CA TYR A 44 2.80 -2.92 18.55
C TYR A 44 2.67 -3.43 19.99
N LEU A 45 1.87 -2.70 20.77
CA LEU A 45 1.36 -3.17 22.07
C LEU A 45 -0.13 -3.45 21.93
N LEU A 46 -0.52 -4.69 22.23
CA LEU A 46 -1.88 -5.20 22.11
C LEU A 46 -2.50 -5.41 23.50
N SER A 47 -3.77 -5.07 23.65
CA SER A 47 -4.56 -5.36 24.84
C SER A 47 -4.74 -6.88 25.02
N PRO A 48 -5.25 -7.35 26.17
CA PRO A 48 -5.65 -8.75 26.34
C PRO A 48 -6.71 -9.21 25.32
N SER A 49 -7.52 -8.30 24.76
CA SER A 49 -8.46 -8.57 23.67
C SER A 49 -7.82 -8.62 22.28
N GLY A 50 -6.53 -8.29 22.14
CA GLY A 50 -5.80 -8.23 20.87
C GLY A 50 -5.92 -6.91 20.12
N GLU A 51 -6.44 -5.84 20.74
CA GLU A 51 -6.51 -4.51 20.13
C GLU A 51 -5.20 -3.74 20.32
N THR A 52 -4.63 -3.21 19.24
CA THR A 52 -3.47 -2.32 19.29
C THR A 52 -3.78 -1.05 20.09
N PHE A 53 -3.20 -0.90 21.30
CA PHE A 53 -3.29 0.32 22.11
C PHE A 53 -2.04 1.22 22.00
N GLY A 54 -0.95 0.70 21.42
CA GLY A 54 0.25 1.47 21.09
C GLY A 54 0.88 1.03 19.76
N SER A 55 1.26 2.00 18.94
CA SER A 55 1.91 1.84 17.62
C SER A 55 2.88 3.01 17.39
N PRO A 56 4.06 2.82 16.77
CA PRO A 56 4.95 3.93 16.43
C PRO A 56 4.24 4.91 15.47
N LEU A 57 4.68 6.16 15.52
CA LEU A 57 4.26 7.26 14.66
C LEU A 57 5.34 7.59 13.61
N GLU A 58 6.61 7.55 14.00
CA GLU A 58 7.74 8.00 13.17
C GLU A 58 8.56 6.85 12.57
N THR A 59 8.65 5.73 13.30
CA THR A 59 9.59 4.66 12.98
C THR A 59 8.87 3.41 12.46
N GLY A 60 9.13 3.03 11.21
CA GLY A 60 8.60 1.82 10.57
C GLY A 60 7.18 1.97 10.00
N TYR A 61 6.57 0.84 9.63
CA TYR A 61 5.20 0.76 9.15
C TYR A 61 4.19 0.97 10.28
N ASN A 62 3.54 2.14 10.24
CA ASN A 62 2.71 2.66 11.33
C ASN A 62 1.19 2.58 11.10
N LEU A 63 0.73 2.10 9.93
CA LEU A 63 -0.68 2.18 9.53
C LEU A 63 -1.56 1.01 10.02
N SER A 64 -0.98 0.02 10.70
CA SER A 64 -1.66 -1.22 11.08
C SER A 64 -2.59 -1.09 12.30
N LEU A 65 -3.37 -0.01 12.37
CA LEU A 65 -4.42 0.13 13.38
C LEU A 65 -5.62 -0.71 12.92
N GLY A 66 -6.16 -1.55 13.81
CA GLY A 66 -7.16 -2.57 13.43
C GLY A 66 -6.57 -3.90 12.93
N ILE A 67 -5.39 -4.32 13.39
CA ILE A 67 -4.94 -5.72 13.23
C ILE A 67 -5.88 -6.66 14.02
N PRO A 68 -6.47 -7.71 13.40
CA PRO A 68 -7.37 -8.65 14.07
C PRO A 68 -6.62 -9.74 14.86
N ALA A 69 -5.72 -9.36 15.77
CA ALA A 69 -4.81 -10.30 16.45
C ALA A 69 -5.51 -11.33 17.36
N ALA A 70 -6.73 -11.05 17.81
CA ALA A 70 -7.51 -11.92 18.70
C ALA A 70 -7.63 -13.37 18.20
N ALA A 71 -7.78 -13.59 16.89
CA ALA A 71 -7.89 -14.93 16.32
C ALA A 71 -6.60 -15.74 16.48
N THR A 72 -5.45 -15.11 16.26
CA THR A 72 -4.12 -15.69 16.44
C THR A 72 -3.83 -15.95 17.90
N ILE A 73 -4.08 -14.96 18.78
CA ILE A 73 -3.87 -15.09 20.23
C ILE A 73 -4.68 -16.26 20.80
N ASN A 74 -5.96 -16.36 20.44
CA ASN A 74 -6.87 -17.41 20.91
C ASN A 74 -6.63 -18.79 20.28
N SER A 75 -5.78 -18.90 19.24
CA SER A 75 -5.35 -20.20 18.70
C SER A 75 -4.35 -20.92 19.61
N ILE A 76 -3.75 -20.18 20.55
CA ILE A 76 -2.80 -20.68 21.55
C ILE A 76 -3.52 -20.77 22.89
N THR A 77 -3.67 -21.99 23.42
CA THR A 77 -4.52 -22.28 24.58
C THR A 77 -3.80 -22.29 25.93
N ASP A 78 -2.47 -22.40 25.93
CA ASP A 78 -1.61 -22.57 27.12
C ASP A 78 -0.41 -21.63 27.02
N TRP A 79 -0.66 -20.33 27.24
CA TRP A 79 0.38 -19.30 27.30
C TRP A 79 1.14 -19.33 28.63
N LYS A 80 2.46 -19.28 28.56
CA LYS A 80 3.38 -19.27 29.72
C LYS A 80 4.32 -18.07 29.66
N GLU A 81 4.85 -17.68 30.82
CA GLU A 81 5.94 -16.70 30.90
C GLU A 81 7.14 -17.18 30.07
N GLY A 82 7.68 -16.30 29.23
CA GLY A 82 8.79 -16.62 28.32
C GLY A 82 8.38 -17.33 27.01
N ASP A 83 7.09 -17.53 26.73
CA ASP A 83 6.63 -17.97 25.41
C ASP A 83 6.83 -16.88 24.33
N LEU A 84 7.02 -17.31 23.08
CA LEU A 84 7.05 -16.47 21.89
C LEU A 84 6.45 -17.24 20.71
N VAL A 85 5.45 -16.67 20.04
CA VAL A 85 4.81 -17.26 18.86
C VAL A 85 5.37 -16.64 17.58
N ILE A 86 5.57 -17.47 16.55
CA ILE A 86 5.87 -17.07 15.18
C ILE A 86 4.71 -17.43 14.26
N CYS A 87 4.41 -16.58 13.28
CA CYS A 87 3.51 -16.90 12.17
C CYS A 87 3.76 -15.98 10.95
N ASN A 88 3.37 -16.44 9.77
CA ASN A 88 3.25 -15.61 8.57
C ASN A 88 2.04 -16.01 7.68
N ASP A 89 1.30 -17.07 8.00
CA ASP A 89 0.20 -17.56 7.16
C ASP A 89 -1.09 -16.72 7.34
N PRO A 90 -1.59 -16.04 6.30
CA PRO A 90 -2.74 -15.15 6.43
C PRO A 90 -4.06 -15.86 6.77
N TYR A 91 -4.22 -17.09 6.28
CA TYR A 91 -5.48 -17.83 6.40
C TYR A 91 -5.68 -18.44 7.79
N SER A 92 -4.65 -19.06 8.37
CA SER A 92 -4.72 -19.54 9.76
C SER A 92 -4.79 -18.40 10.78
N THR A 93 -4.19 -17.24 10.48
CA THR A 93 -4.25 -16.03 11.31
C THR A 93 -5.49 -15.16 11.07
N LYS A 94 -6.41 -15.60 10.18
CA LYS A 94 -7.68 -14.93 9.83
C LYS A 94 -7.52 -13.45 9.46
N GLY A 95 -6.49 -13.13 8.70
CA GLY A 95 -6.17 -11.79 8.21
C GLY A 95 -5.29 -10.94 9.12
N MET A 96 -4.82 -11.46 10.27
CA MET A 96 -3.82 -10.73 11.07
C MET A 96 -2.55 -10.48 10.25
N VAL A 97 -1.98 -11.55 9.69
CA VAL A 97 -0.97 -11.45 8.62
C VAL A 97 -1.70 -11.37 7.29
N THR A 98 -1.16 -10.65 6.32
CA THR A 98 -1.80 -10.50 5.00
C THR A 98 -0.97 -10.99 3.81
N HIS A 99 0.32 -11.27 3.97
CA HIS A 99 1.12 -12.08 3.03
C HIS A 99 2.31 -12.80 3.72
N LEU A 100 2.92 -13.78 3.05
CA LEU A 100 3.98 -14.61 3.63
C LEU A 100 5.32 -13.90 3.98
N PRO A 101 5.77 -12.86 3.25
CA PRO A 101 6.99 -12.14 3.63
C PRO A 101 6.94 -11.47 5.01
N ASP A 102 5.76 -11.08 5.50
CA ASP A 102 5.64 -10.48 6.84
C ASP A 102 5.68 -11.58 7.90
N VAL A 103 6.84 -11.73 8.55
CA VAL A 103 7.02 -12.70 9.63
C VAL A 103 6.70 -12.01 10.95
N HIS A 104 5.57 -12.38 11.55
CA HIS A 104 5.08 -11.83 12.81
C HIS A 104 5.59 -12.65 14.01
N LEU A 105 5.97 -11.94 15.07
CA LEU A 105 6.21 -12.48 16.40
C LEU A 105 5.22 -11.89 17.41
N ILE A 106 4.67 -12.73 18.31
CA ILE A 106 3.78 -12.33 19.41
C ILE A 106 4.32 -12.87 20.73
N LYS A 107 4.42 -12.01 21.74
CA LYS A 107 4.89 -12.34 23.11
C LYS A 107 3.83 -11.91 24.15
N PRO A 108 3.38 -12.78 25.06
CA PRO A 108 2.53 -12.38 26.18
C PRO A 108 3.36 -11.65 27.24
N TYR A 109 2.84 -10.56 27.78
CA TYR A 109 3.46 -9.83 28.88
C TYR A 109 2.67 -10.11 30.17
N PHE A 110 3.32 -10.84 31.07
CA PHE A 110 2.72 -11.28 32.34
C PHE A 110 3.00 -10.30 33.48
N HIS A 111 2.09 -10.26 34.44
CA HIS A 111 2.34 -9.73 35.78
C HIS A 111 1.68 -10.65 36.81
N LYS A 112 2.47 -11.24 37.71
CA LYS A 112 2.00 -12.16 38.77
C LYS A 112 1.16 -13.34 38.24
N GLY A 113 1.51 -13.88 37.07
CA GLY A 113 0.80 -15.00 36.45
C GLY A 113 -0.44 -14.63 35.61
N GLU A 114 -0.80 -13.35 35.49
CA GLU A 114 -1.85 -12.88 34.58
C GLU A 114 -1.27 -12.14 33.38
N ILE A 115 -1.85 -12.32 32.18
CA ILE A 115 -1.45 -11.58 30.97
C ILE A 115 -2.10 -10.19 30.99
N ILE A 116 -1.28 -9.15 30.99
CA ILE A 116 -1.73 -7.75 31.04
C ILE A 116 -1.78 -7.12 29.64
N ALA A 117 -0.93 -7.59 28.72
CA ALA A 117 -0.85 -7.16 27.33
C ALA A 117 -0.12 -8.23 26.49
N TYR A 118 -0.08 -8.05 25.18
CA TYR A 118 0.87 -8.74 24.31
C TYR A 118 1.76 -7.72 23.59
N GLY A 119 3.04 -8.02 23.46
CA GLY A 119 3.87 -7.43 22.42
C GLY A 119 3.65 -8.13 21.10
N MET A 120 3.56 -7.38 20.02
CA MET A 120 3.59 -7.93 18.66
C MET A 120 4.55 -7.11 17.81
N CYS A 121 5.26 -7.77 16.91
CA CYS A 121 6.03 -7.10 15.87
C CYS A 121 6.07 -7.95 14.61
N PHE A 122 6.40 -7.36 13.48
CA PHE A 122 6.70 -8.08 12.25
C PHE A 122 7.87 -7.43 11.53
N VAL A 123 8.48 -8.21 10.64
CA VAL A 123 9.47 -7.74 9.68
C VAL A 123 9.06 -8.21 8.29
N HIS A 124 9.25 -7.38 7.27
CA HIS A 124 9.14 -7.83 5.89
C HIS A 124 10.42 -8.60 5.50
N SER A 125 10.40 -9.92 5.67
CA SER A 125 11.50 -10.80 5.28
C SER A 125 11.73 -10.70 3.77
N SER A 126 12.96 -10.35 3.37
CA SER A 126 13.29 -10.16 1.95
C SER A 126 13.33 -11.47 1.15
N ASP A 127 13.28 -12.65 1.79
CA ASP A 127 12.99 -13.91 1.10
C ASP A 127 12.49 -14.99 2.07
N VAL A 128 11.33 -15.58 1.75
CA VAL A 128 10.67 -16.69 2.47
C VAL A 128 10.49 -17.93 1.59
N GLY A 129 11.27 -18.07 0.51
CA GLY A 129 11.25 -19.25 -0.36
C GLY A 129 10.21 -19.25 -1.48
N GLY A 130 9.59 -18.11 -1.81
CA GLY A 130 8.66 -18.00 -2.94
C GLY A 130 9.32 -18.28 -4.29
N LYS A 131 8.53 -18.42 -5.35
CA LYS A 131 8.99 -18.88 -6.68
C LYS A 131 10.08 -17.99 -7.31
N VAL A 132 10.04 -16.69 -7.02
CA VAL A 132 11.06 -15.70 -7.41
C VAL A 132 11.89 -15.27 -6.20
N PRO A 133 13.14 -14.79 -6.38
CA PRO A 133 13.85 -14.04 -5.36
C PRO A 133 13.03 -12.83 -4.90
N GLY A 134 12.96 -12.58 -3.60
CA GLY A 134 12.04 -11.57 -3.04
C GLY A 134 10.66 -12.13 -2.66
N SER A 135 10.40 -13.40 -2.98
CA SER A 135 9.17 -14.17 -2.71
C SER A 135 7.84 -13.62 -3.24
N VAL A 136 7.80 -12.37 -3.73
CA VAL A 136 6.60 -11.72 -4.27
C VAL A 136 6.70 -11.59 -5.79
N SER A 137 5.75 -12.20 -6.49
CA SER A 137 5.55 -12.07 -7.93
C SER A 137 4.07 -11.83 -8.22
N PRO A 138 3.69 -10.76 -8.94
CA PRO A 138 2.32 -10.51 -9.39
C PRO A 138 1.65 -11.69 -10.10
N SER A 139 2.42 -12.56 -10.77
CA SER A 139 1.90 -13.73 -11.50
C SER A 139 1.81 -15.02 -10.67
N ALA A 140 2.15 -14.99 -9.37
CA ALA A 140 1.79 -16.09 -8.46
C ALA A 140 0.26 -16.20 -8.40
N TYR A 141 -0.27 -17.41 -8.61
CA TYR A 141 -1.72 -17.66 -8.65
C TYR A 141 -2.25 -18.53 -7.51
N ASP A 142 -1.35 -19.07 -6.71
CA ASP A 142 -1.61 -19.93 -5.57
C ASP A 142 -0.57 -19.61 -4.48
N ILE A 143 -0.99 -19.56 -3.21
CA ILE A 143 -0.13 -19.17 -2.09
C ILE A 143 1.14 -20.05 -1.92
N HIS A 144 1.15 -21.29 -2.41
CA HIS A 144 2.33 -22.16 -2.34
C HIS A 144 3.46 -21.70 -3.27
N MET A 145 3.17 -20.77 -4.19
CA MET A 145 4.20 -20.07 -4.97
C MET A 145 4.86 -18.91 -4.22
N GLU A 146 4.35 -18.52 -3.05
CA GLU A 146 4.80 -17.32 -2.33
C GLU A 146 5.78 -17.64 -1.19
N GLY A 147 5.97 -18.92 -0.86
CA GLY A 147 7.00 -19.41 0.06
C GLY A 147 6.46 -20.24 1.22
N ILE A 148 7.24 -20.31 2.31
CA ILE A 148 6.88 -21.09 3.50
C ILE A 148 5.69 -20.47 4.23
N ARG A 149 4.74 -21.33 4.65
CA ARG A 149 3.57 -20.97 5.44
C ARG A 149 3.72 -21.48 6.86
N ILE A 150 3.72 -20.56 7.81
CA ILE A 150 3.87 -20.79 9.24
C ILE A 150 2.56 -20.34 9.90
N ALA A 151 1.73 -21.32 10.27
CA ALA A 151 0.60 -21.11 11.15
C ALA A 151 1.08 -20.75 12.58
N PRO A 152 0.24 -20.17 13.45
CA PRO A 152 0.63 -19.79 14.81
C PRO A 152 1.21 -20.96 15.61
N VAL A 153 2.51 -20.89 15.90
CA VAL A 153 3.26 -21.89 16.69
C VAL A 153 4.25 -21.22 17.64
N LYS A 154 4.52 -21.85 18.78
CA LYS A 154 5.55 -21.36 19.72
C LYS A 154 6.95 -21.55 19.13
N LEU A 155 7.62 -20.45 18.78
CA LEU A 155 9.04 -20.42 18.45
C LEU A 155 9.90 -20.55 19.71
N VAL A 156 9.46 -19.95 20.82
CA VAL A 156 10.03 -20.15 22.16
C VAL A 156 8.91 -20.65 23.06
N GLU A 157 9.18 -21.71 23.82
CA GLU A 157 8.27 -22.19 24.87
C GLU A 157 8.96 -22.12 26.22
N ALA A 158 8.38 -21.39 27.17
CA ALA A 158 8.92 -21.15 28.51
C ALA A 158 10.43 -20.76 28.52
N GLY A 159 10.84 -19.87 27.60
CA GLY A 159 12.22 -19.43 27.42
C GLY A 159 13.15 -20.36 26.63
N VAL A 160 12.68 -21.53 26.16
CA VAL A 160 13.46 -22.48 25.35
C VAL A 160 13.11 -22.35 23.87
N LEU A 161 14.12 -22.08 23.04
CA LEU A 161 13.97 -21.93 21.58
C LEU A 161 13.69 -23.29 20.90
N ASN A 162 12.68 -23.34 20.05
CA ASN A 162 12.39 -24.48 19.18
C ASN A 162 13.27 -24.42 17.92
N GLU A 163 14.44 -25.05 17.98
CA GLU A 163 15.40 -25.13 16.87
C GLU A 163 14.81 -25.79 15.61
N GLN A 164 13.82 -26.68 15.73
CA GLN A 164 13.23 -27.36 14.57
C GLN A 164 12.35 -26.41 13.75
N ILE A 165 11.51 -25.61 14.42
CA ILE A 165 10.69 -24.58 13.75
C ILE A 165 11.59 -23.52 13.13
N LEU A 166 12.59 -23.04 13.87
CA LEU A 166 13.56 -22.07 13.34
C LEU A 166 14.26 -22.61 12.09
N ARG A 167 14.76 -23.86 12.16
CA ARG A 167 15.43 -24.50 11.03
C ARG A 167 14.50 -24.65 9.82
N MET A 168 13.24 -25.06 10.01
CA MET A 168 12.27 -25.15 8.90
C MET A 168 12.09 -23.81 8.18
N PHE A 169 12.05 -22.70 8.93
CA PHE A 169 11.99 -21.35 8.33
C PHE A 169 13.26 -20.98 7.57
N LEU A 170 14.43 -21.20 8.17
CA LEU A 170 15.72 -20.81 7.58
C LEU A 170 16.10 -21.68 6.35
N ASP A 171 15.91 -23.00 6.42
CA ASP A 171 16.24 -23.93 5.32
C ASP A 171 15.39 -23.69 4.05
N ASN A 172 14.29 -22.91 4.15
CA ASN A 172 13.43 -22.52 3.02
C ASN A 172 13.71 -21.09 2.50
N SER A 173 14.71 -20.36 3.02
CA SER A 173 15.03 -19.00 2.55
C SER A 173 16.29 -18.95 1.69
N ARG A 174 16.33 -18.00 0.74
CA ARG A 174 17.57 -17.64 0.01
C ARG A 174 18.58 -16.85 0.87
N ILE A 175 18.16 -16.28 2.00
CA ILE A 175 18.97 -15.40 2.88
C ILE A 175 18.85 -15.78 4.38
N PRO A 176 19.11 -17.05 4.76
CA PRO A 176 18.86 -17.54 6.12
C PRO A 176 19.60 -16.77 7.22
N GLU A 177 20.84 -16.35 6.98
CA GLU A 177 21.63 -15.60 7.96
C GLU A 177 21.01 -14.22 8.27
N GLN A 178 20.48 -13.54 7.25
CA GLN A 178 19.82 -12.24 7.39
C GLN A 178 18.47 -12.38 8.09
N ASN A 179 17.65 -13.36 7.68
CA ASN A 179 16.38 -13.68 8.33
C ASN A 179 16.55 -14.03 9.82
N LEU A 180 17.62 -14.74 10.19
CA LEU A 180 17.95 -15.02 11.59
C LEU A 180 18.38 -13.75 12.35
N GLY A 181 19.06 -12.81 11.68
CA GLY A 181 19.39 -11.49 12.23
C GLY A 181 18.13 -10.67 12.53
N ASP A 182 17.24 -10.56 11.55
CA ASP A 182 15.97 -9.83 11.67
C ASP A 182 15.06 -10.44 12.76
N LEU A 183 14.95 -11.77 12.85
CA LEU A 183 14.22 -12.43 13.95
C LEU A 183 14.78 -12.07 15.33
N LYS A 184 16.11 -11.97 15.49
CA LYS A 184 16.74 -11.54 16.75
C LYS A 184 16.44 -10.07 17.07
N ALA A 185 16.41 -9.20 16.07
CA ALA A 185 16.03 -7.80 16.23
C ALA A 185 14.57 -7.66 16.72
N LEU A 186 13.65 -8.44 16.15
CA LEU A 186 12.26 -8.51 16.60
C LEU A 186 12.13 -9.04 18.05
N MET A 187 12.85 -10.11 18.39
CA MET A 187 12.89 -10.64 19.77
C MET A 187 13.40 -9.60 20.78
N ALA A 188 14.45 -8.84 20.42
CA ALA A 188 14.98 -7.77 21.26
C ALA A 188 13.97 -6.62 21.46
N ALA A 189 13.24 -6.24 20.41
CA ALA A 189 12.18 -5.24 20.49
C ALA A 189 11.03 -5.68 21.40
N LEU A 190 10.58 -6.93 21.31
CA LEU A 190 9.53 -7.48 22.19
C LEU A 190 9.97 -7.51 23.66
N ASN A 191 11.21 -7.93 23.95
CA ASN A 191 11.75 -7.87 25.31
C ASN A 191 11.83 -6.42 25.83
N ARG A 192 12.08 -5.43 24.95
CA ARG A 192 12.10 -4.02 25.34
C ARG A 192 10.71 -3.48 25.68
N GLY A 193 9.68 -3.88 24.91
CA GLY A 193 8.29 -3.53 25.19
C GLY A 193 7.80 -4.09 26.53
N GLU A 194 8.14 -5.34 26.83
CA GLU A 194 7.83 -6.00 28.10
C GLU A 194 8.41 -5.24 29.29
N GLN A 195 9.71 -4.93 29.25
CA GLN A 195 10.39 -4.15 30.29
C GLN A 195 9.73 -2.78 30.50
N ARG A 196 9.35 -2.08 29.43
CA ARG A 196 8.70 -0.76 29.55
C ARG A 196 7.31 -0.87 30.18
N LEU A 197 6.55 -1.93 29.91
CA LEU A 197 5.27 -2.15 30.57
C LEU A 197 5.46 -2.49 32.05
N GLU A 198 6.46 -3.33 32.39
CA GLU A 198 6.79 -3.65 33.78
C GLU A 198 7.21 -2.40 34.59
N GLU A 199 8.05 -1.53 34.03
CA GLU A 199 8.44 -0.25 34.63
C GLU A 199 7.22 0.66 34.90
N LEU A 200 6.21 0.65 34.02
CA LEU A 200 4.96 1.39 34.20
C LEU A 200 4.07 0.75 35.28
N ILE A 201 3.94 -0.58 35.31
CA ILE A 201 3.20 -1.31 36.35
C ILE A 201 3.82 -1.07 37.72
N SER A 202 5.15 -1.16 37.84
CA SER A 202 5.90 -0.90 39.07
C SER A 202 5.65 0.51 39.62
N ARG A 203 5.52 1.50 38.73
CA ARG A 203 5.33 2.91 39.09
C ARG A 203 3.87 3.30 39.39
N TYR A 204 2.90 2.71 38.70
CA TYR A 204 1.51 3.18 38.70
C TYR A 204 0.47 2.17 39.22
N GLY A 205 0.84 0.90 39.41
CA GLY A 205 -0.06 -0.20 39.77
C GLY A 205 -0.72 -0.84 38.54
N VAL A 206 -0.88 -2.17 38.56
CA VAL A 206 -1.37 -2.94 37.41
C VAL A 206 -2.80 -2.57 37.02
N GLU A 207 -3.65 -2.30 38.00
CA GLU A 207 -5.06 -1.94 37.83
C GLU A 207 -5.18 -0.60 37.09
N ARG A 208 -4.28 0.35 37.36
CA ARG A 208 -4.25 1.65 36.71
C ARG A 208 -3.72 1.56 35.28
N ILE A 209 -2.81 0.62 35.01
CA ILE A 209 -2.33 0.33 33.65
C ILE A 209 -3.43 -0.33 32.81
N GLN A 210 -4.13 -1.33 33.34
CA GLN A 210 -5.27 -1.97 32.67
C GLN A 210 -6.38 -0.96 32.34
N GLN A 211 -6.75 -0.09 33.29
CA GLN A 211 -7.68 1.01 33.04
C GLN A 211 -7.12 2.03 32.02
N GLY A 212 -5.81 2.29 32.05
CA GLY A 212 -5.14 3.18 31.10
C GLY A 212 -5.22 2.67 29.66
N ILE A 213 -5.08 1.35 29.44
CA ILE A 213 -5.21 0.71 28.12
C ILE A 213 -6.59 0.96 27.52
N GLU A 214 -7.67 0.67 28.25
CA GLU A 214 -9.03 0.87 27.73
C GLU A 214 -9.36 2.35 27.53
N HIS A 215 -9.07 3.21 28.51
CA HIS A 215 -9.30 4.65 28.37
C HIS A 215 -8.53 5.27 27.20
N LEU A 216 -7.37 4.71 26.80
CA LEU A 216 -6.58 5.18 25.67
C LEU A 216 -7.20 4.78 24.32
N LEU A 217 -7.84 3.61 24.25
CA LEU A 217 -8.64 3.18 23.09
C LEU A 217 -9.94 4.00 23.00
N GLU A 218 -10.67 4.16 24.12
CA GLU A 218 -11.86 5.03 24.20
C GLU A 218 -11.57 6.47 23.77
N TYR A 219 -10.41 7.03 24.17
CA TYR A 219 -10.05 8.41 23.86
C TYR A 219 -9.74 8.62 22.37
N ALA A 220 -9.09 7.66 21.72
CA ALA A 220 -8.89 7.69 20.28
C ALA A 220 -10.20 7.53 19.51
N GLU A 221 -11.10 6.63 19.96
CA GLU A 221 -12.43 6.49 19.37
C GLU A 221 -13.24 7.78 19.47
N LEU A 222 -13.30 8.40 20.65
CA LEU A 222 -14.03 9.65 20.88
C LEU A 222 -13.54 10.78 19.95
N LYS A 223 -12.22 10.90 19.75
CA LYS A 223 -11.64 11.90 18.86
C LYS A 223 -11.91 11.63 17.38
N ALA A 224 -11.75 10.38 16.95
CA ALA A 224 -12.05 10.01 15.56
C ALA A 224 -13.55 10.21 15.26
N ARG A 225 -14.45 9.81 16.16
CA ARG A 225 -15.90 10.06 16.03
C ARG A 225 -16.25 11.55 15.92
N ALA A 226 -15.58 12.42 16.68
CA ALA A 226 -15.78 13.87 16.57
C ALA A 226 -15.40 14.42 15.18
N ILE A 227 -14.40 13.82 14.51
CA ILE A 227 -14.04 14.16 13.13
C ILE A 227 -15.06 13.60 12.14
N VAL A 228 -15.60 12.39 12.37
CA VAL A 228 -16.67 11.81 11.52
C VAL A 228 -17.93 12.68 11.55
N GLN A 229 -18.28 13.28 12.70
CA GLN A 229 -19.41 14.21 12.85
C GLN A 229 -19.29 15.50 12.01
N GLU A 230 -18.09 15.86 11.52
CA GLU A 230 -17.94 16.95 10.54
C GLU A 230 -18.23 16.53 9.10
N ILE A 231 -18.32 15.22 8.82
CA ILE A 231 -18.61 14.67 7.51
C ILE A 231 -20.14 14.62 7.34
N PRO A 232 -20.71 15.19 6.26
CA PRO A 232 -22.16 15.14 6.06
C PRO A 232 -22.64 13.69 5.91
N ASP A 233 -23.72 13.36 6.61
CA ASP A 233 -24.45 12.09 6.45
C ASP A 233 -24.85 11.88 4.98
N GLY A 234 -24.67 10.65 4.50
CA GLY A 234 -24.89 10.30 3.10
C GLY A 234 -24.08 9.10 2.64
N SER A 235 -24.24 8.72 1.37
CA SER A 235 -23.46 7.68 0.71
C SER A 235 -22.61 8.25 -0.42
N TYR A 236 -21.33 7.93 -0.42
CA TYR A 236 -20.33 8.41 -1.37
C TYR A 236 -19.68 7.23 -2.08
N GLU A 237 -19.87 7.16 -3.40
CA GLU A 237 -19.38 6.04 -4.22
C GLU A 237 -18.18 6.44 -5.06
N PHE A 238 -17.14 5.61 -5.04
CA PHE A 238 -15.94 5.79 -5.85
C PHE A 238 -15.35 4.44 -6.26
N TRP A 239 -14.61 4.42 -7.37
CA TRP A 239 -13.88 3.26 -7.84
C TRP A 239 -12.64 3.67 -8.64
N ASP A 240 -11.66 2.78 -8.64
CA ASP A 240 -10.40 2.92 -9.38
C ASP A 240 -9.87 1.48 -9.65
N TYR A 241 -8.82 1.36 -10.46
CA TYR A 241 -8.40 0.08 -11.02
C TYR A 241 -6.91 -0.18 -10.80
N LEU A 242 -6.57 -1.42 -10.45
CA LEU A 242 -5.21 -1.93 -10.58
C LEU A 242 -4.95 -2.33 -12.03
N GLU A 243 -3.66 -2.39 -12.37
CA GLU A 243 -3.17 -3.01 -13.58
C GLU A 243 -3.65 -4.46 -13.72
N LYS A 244 -3.88 -4.88 -14.96
CA LYS A 244 -4.43 -6.21 -15.29
C LYS A 244 -3.64 -7.37 -14.69
N GLY A 245 -4.31 -8.43 -14.25
CA GLY A 245 -3.66 -9.71 -13.93
C GLY A 245 -3.07 -10.40 -15.17
N PRO A 246 -2.33 -11.52 -15.03
CA PRO A 246 -1.84 -12.31 -16.15
C PRO A 246 -2.97 -12.70 -17.12
N GLY A 247 -2.95 -12.13 -18.33
CA GLY A 247 -3.91 -12.42 -19.39
C GLY A 247 -5.33 -11.85 -19.18
N GLY A 248 -5.49 -10.72 -18.49
CA GLY A 248 -6.79 -10.14 -18.14
C GLY A 248 -7.01 -8.65 -18.37
N TYR A 249 -8.12 -8.16 -17.82
CA TYR A 249 -8.55 -6.76 -17.75
C TYR A 249 -8.08 -6.08 -16.46
N PRO A 250 -8.10 -4.74 -16.36
CA PRO A 250 -7.89 -4.02 -15.12
C PRO A 250 -8.75 -4.58 -13.97
N ILE A 251 -8.21 -4.56 -12.75
CA ILE A 251 -8.86 -5.13 -11.57
C ILE A 251 -9.54 -3.99 -10.80
N ARG A 252 -10.88 -4.01 -10.74
CA ARG A 252 -11.70 -2.96 -10.15
C ARG A 252 -11.78 -3.09 -8.64
N LEU A 253 -11.48 -2.00 -7.94
CA LEU A 253 -11.85 -1.78 -6.54
C LEU A 253 -12.95 -0.70 -6.49
N ARG A 254 -14.07 -0.98 -5.82
CA ARG A 254 -15.21 -0.06 -5.64
C ARG A 254 -15.55 0.04 -4.17
N CYS A 255 -15.83 1.24 -3.68
CA CYS A 255 -16.31 1.48 -2.33
C CYS A 255 -17.52 2.42 -2.35
N LYS A 256 -18.58 2.03 -1.65
CA LYS A 256 -19.65 2.90 -1.18
C LYS A 256 -19.41 3.18 0.30
N MET A 257 -18.94 4.38 0.61
CA MET A 257 -18.76 4.87 1.98
C MET A 257 -20.06 5.53 2.43
N THR A 258 -20.73 5.00 3.46
CA THR A 258 -21.89 5.62 4.09
C THR A 258 -21.51 6.18 5.44
N ILE A 259 -21.92 7.43 5.70
CA ILE A 259 -21.77 8.13 6.97
C ILE A 259 -23.16 8.23 7.62
N THR A 260 -23.23 7.92 8.91
CA THR A 260 -24.44 8.10 9.74
C THR A 260 -24.02 8.51 11.15
N ASP A 261 -24.37 9.73 11.55
CA ASP A 261 -24.00 10.39 12.82
C ASP A 261 -22.48 10.46 13.09
N SER A 262 -21.88 9.33 13.50
CA SER A 262 -20.44 9.19 13.78
C SER A 262 -19.87 7.82 13.42
N ASP A 263 -20.66 6.97 12.77
CA ASP A 263 -20.26 5.65 12.28
C ASP A 263 -19.99 5.69 10.77
N ILE A 264 -19.05 4.86 10.33
CA ILE A 264 -18.67 4.72 8.92
C ILE A 264 -18.96 3.30 8.46
N HIS A 265 -19.69 3.13 7.37
CA HIS A 265 -19.85 1.85 6.70
C HIS A 265 -19.17 1.85 5.32
N LEU A 266 -18.20 0.94 5.12
CA LEU A 266 -17.51 0.72 3.87
C LEU A 266 -18.05 -0.54 3.18
N ASP A 267 -18.91 -0.36 2.18
CA ASP A 267 -19.42 -1.45 1.33
C ASP A 267 -18.59 -1.55 0.05
N PHE A 268 -17.87 -2.65 -0.11
CA PHE A 268 -17.02 -2.92 -1.27
C PHE A 268 -17.74 -3.71 -2.38
N SER A 269 -19.08 -3.80 -2.33
CA SER A 269 -19.90 -4.40 -3.38
C SER A 269 -19.62 -3.77 -4.76
N GLY A 270 -19.44 -4.62 -5.77
CA GLY A 270 -19.01 -4.22 -7.12
C GLY A 270 -17.49 -4.21 -7.33
N THR A 271 -16.68 -4.45 -6.29
CA THR A 271 -15.28 -4.90 -6.41
C THR A 271 -15.21 -6.26 -7.08
N ASP A 272 -14.14 -6.50 -7.83
CA ASP A 272 -13.93 -7.72 -8.59
C ASP A 272 -13.84 -9.01 -7.74
N PRO A 273 -14.18 -10.17 -8.34
CA PRO A 273 -13.90 -11.48 -7.72
C PRO A 273 -12.40 -11.67 -7.49
N GLN A 274 -12.06 -12.58 -6.57
CA GLN A 274 -10.70 -13.06 -6.36
C GLN A 274 -10.02 -13.38 -7.69
N VAL A 275 -8.83 -12.80 -7.89
CA VAL A 275 -8.08 -12.91 -9.15
C VAL A 275 -7.05 -14.03 -9.09
N ARG A 276 -6.74 -14.60 -10.25
CA ARG A 276 -5.68 -15.63 -10.41
C ARG A 276 -4.28 -14.99 -10.50
N ALA A 277 -3.98 -14.15 -9.50
CA ALA A 277 -2.79 -13.32 -9.36
C ALA A 277 -2.58 -12.97 -7.87
N SER A 278 -1.41 -12.46 -7.47
CA SER A 278 -1.09 -12.22 -6.05
C SER A 278 -1.63 -10.92 -5.45
N PHE A 279 -2.64 -10.32 -6.09
CA PHE A 279 -3.24 -9.05 -5.69
C PHE A 279 -4.34 -9.17 -4.61
N ASN A 280 -4.66 -10.38 -4.15
CA ASN A 280 -5.76 -10.55 -3.18
C ASN A 280 -5.34 -10.12 -1.77
N ILE A 281 -6.28 -9.58 -0.98
CA ILE A 281 -6.09 -9.19 0.42
C ILE A 281 -6.99 -10.07 1.31
N PRO A 282 -6.43 -10.97 2.14
CA PRO A 282 -7.20 -11.90 2.97
C PRO A 282 -7.73 -11.22 4.24
N THR A 283 -8.75 -10.36 4.10
CA THR A 283 -9.29 -9.58 5.24
C THR A 283 -10.23 -10.36 6.16
N HIS A 284 -10.74 -11.51 5.71
CA HIS A 284 -11.77 -12.32 6.39
C HIS A 284 -13.02 -11.52 6.83
N ASN A 285 -13.30 -10.36 6.20
CA ASN A 285 -14.34 -9.40 6.61
C ASN A 285 -14.27 -8.97 8.10
N GLN A 286 -13.07 -8.98 8.70
CA GLN A 286 -12.86 -8.40 10.02
C GLN A 286 -13.24 -6.90 9.99
N GLN A 287 -13.86 -6.42 11.06
CA GLN A 287 -14.38 -5.05 11.13
C GLN A 287 -13.27 -4.07 11.50
N GLY A 288 -13.17 -2.96 10.76
CA GLY A 288 -12.07 -2.00 10.92
C GLY A 288 -10.71 -2.55 10.49
N HIS A 289 -10.68 -3.59 9.66
CA HIS A 289 -9.44 -4.31 9.29
C HIS A 289 -8.38 -3.37 8.70
N TYR A 290 -7.16 -3.42 9.24
CA TYR A 290 -6.07 -2.48 8.94
C TYR A 290 -5.66 -2.32 7.46
N MET A 291 -6.02 -3.24 6.58
CA MET A 291 -5.82 -3.10 5.13
C MET A 291 -6.92 -2.29 4.41
N LEU A 292 -8.07 -2.06 5.06
CA LEU A 292 -9.28 -1.44 4.49
C LEU A 292 -9.52 0.01 4.96
N VAL A 293 -8.75 0.49 5.93
CA VAL A 293 -9.02 1.75 6.66
C VAL A 293 -7.91 2.82 6.73
N PRO A 294 -6.65 2.61 6.27
CA PRO A 294 -5.59 3.62 6.41
C PRO A 294 -5.83 5.00 5.78
N ALA A 295 -6.71 5.12 4.78
CA ALA A 295 -7.13 6.43 4.28
C ALA A 295 -7.91 7.22 5.34
N LEU A 296 -8.82 6.57 6.07
CA LEU A 296 -9.56 7.16 7.19
C LEU A 296 -8.63 7.55 8.34
N ILE A 297 -7.75 6.62 8.76
CA ILE A 297 -6.78 6.84 9.84
C ILE A 297 -5.94 8.10 9.56
N ARG A 298 -5.44 8.26 8.33
CA ARG A 298 -4.65 9.43 7.93
C ARG A 298 -5.49 10.70 7.86
N TYR A 299 -6.69 10.63 7.31
CA TYR A 299 -7.62 11.76 7.29
C TYR A 299 -7.89 12.27 8.71
N PHE A 300 -8.16 11.38 9.67
CA PHE A 300 -8.32 11.72 11.08
C PHE A 300 -7.05 12.37 11.67
N ARG A 301 -5.87 11.81 11.40
CA ARG A 301 -4.57 12.32 11.87
C ARG A 301 -4.16 13.66 11.25
N THR A 302 -4.62 13.95 10.03
CA THR A 302 -4.43 15.23 9.35
C THR A 302 -5.30 16.33 9.96
N LEU A 303 -6.50 16.00 10.46
CA LEU A 303 -7.42 16.96 11.08
C LEU A 303 -7.17 17.13 12.59
N ASP A 304 -6.86 16.05 13.33
CA ASP A 304 -6.37 16.13 14.71
C ASP A 304 -4.98 15.47 14.87
N PRO A 305 -3.88 16.25 14.76
CA PRO A 305 -2.53 15.79 15.07
C PRO A 305 -2.29 15.39 16.53
N THR A 306 -3.30 15.48 17.41
CA THR A 306 -3.24 15.07 18.82
C THR A 306 -4.07 13.82 19.12
N ILE A 307 -4.64 13.15 18.12
CA ILE A 307 -5.32 11.85 18.32
C ILE A 307 -4.33 10.74 18.70
N PRO A 308 -4.58 9.95 19.76
CA PRO A 308 -3.73 8.80 20.09
C PRO A 308 -3.72 7.77 18.97
N TRP A 309 -2.54 7.21 18.67
CA TRP A 309 -2.31 6.40 17.48
C TRP A 309 -2.54 4.91 17.74
N ASN A 310 -3.81 4.51 17.79
CA ASN A 310 -4.22 3.17 18.21
C ASN A 310 -5.55 2.71 17.55
N SER A 311 -5.94 1.44 17.76
CA SER A 311 -7.14 0.83 17.17
C SER A 311 -8.46 1.48 17.56
N GLY A 312 -8.52 2.31 18.61
CA GLY A 312 -9.70 3.13 18.92
C GLY A 312 -10.11 4.02 17.74
N MET A 313 -9.15 4.48 16.93
CA MET A 313 -9.40 5.26 15.71
C MET A 313 -10.25 4.54 14.65
N VAL A 314 -10.47 3.23 14.77
CA VAL A 314 -11.24 2.43 13.78
C VAL A 314 -12.43 1.67 14.40
N ARG A 315 -12.71 1.82 15.71
CA ARG A 315 -13.84 1.14 16.38
C ARG A 315 -15.23 1.50 15.81
N MET A 316 -15.37 2.68 15.18
CA MET A 316 -16.60 3.13 14.50
C MET A 316 -16.73 2.65 13.03
N VAL A 317 -15.70 1.99 12.48
CA VAL A 317 -15.70 1.56 11.08
C VAL A 317 -16.27 0.14 10.97
N ARG A 318 -17.33 0.01 10.18
CA ARG A 318 -17.87 -1.27 9.71
C ARG A 318 -17.55 -1.47 8.25
N ASN A 319 -17.30 -2.70 7.83
CA ASN A 319 -17.00 -3.00 6.43
C ASN A 319 -17.61 -4.31 5.96
N TYR A 320 -17.89 -4.37 4.66
CA TYR A 320 -18.33 -5.57 3.95
C TYR A 320 -17.61 -5.67 2.60
N ALA A 321 -16.84 -6.73 2.39
CA ALA A 321 -16.35 -7.13 1.08
C ALA A 321 -17.02 -8.44 0.63
N PRO A 322 -17.46 -8.55 -0.65
CA PRO A 322 -18.13 -9.76 -1.14
C PRO A 322 -17.28 -11.03 -0.94
N PRO A 323 -17.86 -12.19 -0.58
CA PRO A 323 -17.12 -13.44 -0.46
C PRO A 323 -16.46 -13.88 -1.77
N ALA A 324 -15.21 -14.31 -1.67
CA ALA A 324 -14.32 -14.62 -2.79
C ALA A 324 -14.15 -13.44 -3.77
N SER A 325 -13.96 -12.23 -3.22
CA SER A 325 -13.51 -11.02 -3.93
C SER A 325 -12.02 -10.78 -3.74
N VAL A 326 -11.43 -9.83 -4.48
CA VAL A 326 -10.02 -9.42 -4.27
C VAL A 326 -9.76 -8.95 -2.83
N LEU A 327 -10.77 -8.37 -2.16
CA LEU A 327 -10.65 -7.86 -0.78
C LEU A 327 -11.12 -8.86 0.29
N ASN A 328 -11.65 -10.02 -0.10
CA ASN A 328 -12.03 -11.11 0.80
C ASN A 328 -11.99 -12.46 0.02
N PRO A 329 -10.79 -12.93 -0.36
CA PRO A 329 -10.59 -14.16 -1.11
C PRO A 329 -10.88 -15.40 -0.26
N GLU A 330 -11.17 -16.52 -0.93
CA GLU A 330 -11.14 -17.83 -0.27
C GLU A 330 -9.70 -18.25 0.05
N PRO A 331 -9.50 -19.19 1.00
CA PRO A 331 -8.20 -19.78 1.27
C PRO A 331 -7.47 -20.27 0.01
N MET A 332 -6.14 -20.27 0.08
CA MET A 332 -5.19 -20.68 -0.98
C MET A 332 -4.95 -19.64 -2.10
N ALA A 333 -5.69 -18.53 -2.16
CA ALA A 333 -5.37 -17.44 -3.09
C ALA A 333 -3.96 -16.89 -2.83
N ALA A 334 -3.28 -16.48 -3.91
CA ALA A 334 -2.04 -15.71 -3.83
C ALA A 334 -2.31 -14.28 -3.35
N VAL A 335 -1.42 -13.74 -2.51
CA VAL A 335 -1.60 -12.48 -1.76
C VAL A 335 -0.32 -11.62 -1.68
N GLY A 336 0.82 -12.09 -2.20
CA GLY A 336 2.13 -11.46 -2.08
C GLY A 336 2.20 -10.01 -2.57
N ALA A 337 1.50 -9.67 -3.67
CA ALA A 337 1.42 -8.33 -4.24
C ALA A 337 0.24 -7.49 -3.70
N ARG A 338 -0.32 -7.85 -2.52
CA ARG A 338 -1.36 -7.09 -1.80
C ARG A 338 -1.08 -5.58 -1.67
N ALA A 339 0.18 -5.15 -1.70
CA ALA A 339 0.58 -3.76 -1.52
C ALA A 339 0.07 -2.86 -2.66
N ALA A 340 0.04 -3.36 -3.91
CA ALA A 340 -0.60 -2.66 -5.02
C ALA A 340 -2.09 -2.41 -4.75
N THR A 341 -2.83 -3.46 -4.41
CA THR A 341 -4.26 -3.43 -4.03
C THR A 341 -4.54 -2.51 -2.87
N PHE A 342 -3.67 -2.53 -1.85
CA PHE A 342 -3.73 -1.66 -0.69
C PHE A 342 -3.64 -0.18 -1.06
N ILE A 343 -2.61 0.20 -1.82
CA ILE A 343 -2.40 1.58 -2.27
C ILE A 343 -3.60 2.05 -3.10
N ARG A 344 -4.10 1.22 -4.01
CA ARG A 344 -5.29 1.56 -4.81
C ARG A 344 -6.57 1.65 -3.97
N LEU A 345 -6.70 0.86 -2.91
CA LEU A 345 -7.82 0.99 -1.98
C LEU A 345 -7.75 2.31 -1.20
N MET A 346 -6.56 2.79 -0.87
CA MET A 346 -6.38 4.13 -0.31
C MET A 346 -6.86 5.21 -1.27
N ASP A 347 -6.51 5.13 -2.56
CA ASP A 347 -7.04 6.05 -3.59
C ASP A 347 -8.57 5.99 -3.66
N VAL A 348 -9.17 4.79 -3.61
CA VAL A 348 -10.63 4.62 -3.69
C VAL A 348 -11.36 5.26 -2.51
N ILE A 349 -10.89 5.05 -1.28
CA ILE A 349 -11.49 5.65 -0.09
C ILE A 349 -11.21 7.16 -0.04
N THR A 350 -10.04 7.60 -0.49
CA THR A 350 -9.71 9.03 -0.65
C THR A 350 -10.64 9.70 -1.67
N GLY A 351 -10.95 9.05 -2.79
CA GLY A 351 -11.94 9.53 -3.75
C GLY A 351 -13.36 9.63 -3.18
N ALA A 352 -13.78 8.66 -2.36
CA ALA A 352 -15.08 8.70 -1.66
C ALA A 352 -15.15 9.82 -0.59
N LEU A 353 -14.12 9.96 0.26
CA LEU A 353 -13.95 11.11 1.15
C LEU A 353 -13.94 12.43 0.36
N GLY A 354 -13.32 12.42 -0.82
CA GLY A 354 -13.24 13.56 -1.71
C GLY A 354 -14.58 14.02 -2.28
N LYS A 355 -15.60 13.15 -2.33
CA LYS A 355 -16.97 13.53 -2.66
C LYS A 355 -17.74 14.06 -1.44
N ALA A 356 -17.41 13.57 -0.24
CA ALA A 356 -17.99 14.05 1.02
C ALA A 356 -17.42 15.40 1.49
N GLN A 357 -16.15 15.68 1.18
CA GLN A 357 -15.36 16.79 1.69
C GLN A 357 -14.47 17.38 0.58
N ALA A 358 -15.09 17.87 -0.49
CA ALA A 358 -14.41 18.30 -1.73
C ALA A 358 -13.19 19.21 -1.52
N SER A 359 -13.22 20.12 -0.55
CA SER A 359 -12.14 21.09 -0.27
C SER A 359 -11.09 20.62 0.75
N LYS A 360 -11.25 19.45 1.40
CA LYS A 360 -10.31 18.93 2.41
C LYS A 360 -9.36 17.83 1.89
N VAL A 361 -9.62 17.27 0.71
CA VAL A 361 -9.00 16.02 0.23
C VAL A 361 -8.08 16.27 -0.97
N PRO A 362 -6.87 15.69 -1.02
CA PRO A 362 -5.93 15.88 -2.14
C PRO A 362 -6.37 15.17 -3.44
N ALA A 363 -5.62 15.44 -4.51
CA ALA A 363 -5.62 14.62 -5.72
C ALA A 363 -4.93 13.26 -5.49
N ALA A 364 -4.97 12.35 -6.47
CA ALA A 364 -4.28 11.06 -6.38
C ALA A 364 -2.77 11.22 -6.30
N GLY A 365 -2.11 10.38 -5.49
CA GLY A 365 -0.68 10.12 -5.64
C GLY A 365 -0.38 9.30 -6.89
N ALA A 366 0.92 9.11 -7.16
CA ALA A 366 1.42 8.19 -8.17
C ALA A 366 0.73 6.82 -8.17
N GLY A 367 0.28 6.35 -7.00
CA GLY A 367 -0.58 5.19 -6.84
C GLY A 367 0.17 3.86 -6.98
N GLN A 368 1.48 3.86 -6.72
CA GLN A 368 2.35 2.70 -6.73
C GLN A 368 3.41 2.72 -5.61
N ALA A 369 4.12 1.61 -5.44
CA ALA A 369 5.34 1.50 -4.64
C ALA A 369 6.22 0.40 -5.23
N CYS A 370 6.82 0.68 -6.38
CA CYS A 370 7.58 -0.31 -7.14
C CYS A 370 8.86 -0.67 -6.37
N ILE A 371 8.94 -1.91 -5.87
CA ILE A 371 10.13 -2.40 -5.17
C ILE A 371 10.98 -3.16 -6.17
N VAL A 372 12.09 -2.56 -6.59
CA VAL A 372 13.07 -3.20 -7.47
C VAL A 372 13.98 -4.07 -6.64
N MET A 373 14.00 -5.37 -6.93
CA MET A 373 14.89 -6.34 -6.29
C MET A 373 15.79 -6.99 -7.34
N MET A 374 16.98 -7.40 -6.93
CA MET A 374 17.88 -8.21 -7.76
C MET A 374 18.41 -9.41 -7.00
N ALA A 375 18.65 -10.48 -7.73
CA ALA A 375 19.38 -11.64 -7.29
C ALA A 375 20.46 -12.03 -8.31
N MET A 376 21.65 -12.34 -7.82
CA MET A 376 22.76 -12.84 -8.63
C MET A 376 23.68 -13.73 -7.79
N THR A 377 24.64 -14.37 -8.44
CA THR A 377 25.83 -14.90 -7.76
C THR A 377 26.93 -13.85 -7.81
N ASP A 378 27.45 -13.42 -6.67
CA ASP A 378 28.53 -12.45 -6.61
C ASP A 378 29.83 -13.07 -7.15
N ALA A 379 30.46 -12.40 -8.12
CA ALA A 379 31.68 -12.90 -8.75
C ALA A 379 32.93 -12.85 -7.83
N SER A 380 32.88 -12.11 -6.71
CA SER A 380 34.00 -11.94 -5.78
C SER A 380 34.11 -13.06 -4.74
N ASP A 381 33.00 -13.60 -4.25
CA ASP A 381 32.98 -14.67 -3.23
C ASP A 381 32.15 -15.92 -3.61
N GLY A 382 31.46 -15.89 -4.76
CA GLY A 382 30.66 -17.00 -5.28
C GLY A 382 29.33 -17.24 -4.56
N LYS A 383 28.92 -16.36 -3.64
CA LYS A 383 27.65 -16.52 -2.91
C LYS A 383 26.48 -15.94 -3.70
N LYS A 384 25.29 -16.47 -3.43
CA LYS A 384 24.04 -15.84 -3.88
C LYS A 384 23.78 -14.59 -3.05
N LYS A 385 23.49 -13.48 -3.73
CA LYS A 385 22.96 -12.25 -3.15
C LYS A 385 21.51 -12.08 -3.58
N VAL A 386 20.68 -11.57 -2.67
CA VAL A 386 19.34 -11.04 -2.95
C VAL A 386 19.29 -9.70 -2.24
N GLY A 387 18.93 -8.63 -2.96
CA GLY A 387 18.94 -7.26 -2.42
C GLY A 387 17.84 -6.40 -3.01
N VAL A 388 17.34 -5.46 -2.21
CA VAL A 388 16.46 -4.38 -2.67
C VAL A 388 17.34 -3.25 -3.20
N ILE A 389 17.04 -2.78 -4.40
CA ILE A 389 17.78 -1.72 -5.09
C ILE A 389 17.18 -0.35 -4.77
N GLN A 390 15.87 -0.18 -5.00
CA GLN A 390 15.11 1.00 -4.55
C GLN A 390 13.63 0.67 -4.36
N PRO A 391 12.96 1.27 -3.37
CA PRO A 391 11.53 1.57 -3.42
C PRO A 391 11.28 2.83 -4.29
N ILE A 392 10.48 2.69 -5.35
CA ILE A 392 10.12 3.76 -6.27
C ILE A 392 8.65 4.12 -6.07
N CYS A 393 8.40 5.20 -5.32
CA CYS A 393 7.06 5.59 -4.89
C CYS A 393 6.36 6.58 -5.83
N GLY A 394 7.12 7.39 -6.59
CA GLY A 394 6.55 8.49 -7.38
C GLY A 394 6.03 9.65 -6.53
N GLY A 395 5.42 10.66 -7.16
CA GLY A 395 5.02 11.90 -6.47
C GLY A 395 3.64 11.86 -5.80
N SER A 396 3.44 12.65 -4.74
CA SER A 396 2.12 12.78 -4.09
C SER A 396 1.14 13.60 -4.94
N GLY A 397 -0.16 13.37 -4.75
CA GLY A 397 -1.18 14.27 -5.28
C GLY A 397 -1.07 15.67 -4.69
N ALA A 398 -1.49 16.66 -5.47
CA ALA A 398 -1.61 18.03 -5.03
C ALA A 398 -2.62 18.15 -3.88
N ARG A 399 -2.32 19.02 -2.91
CA ARG A 399 -3.13 19.25 -1.71
C ARG A 399 -4.02 20.48 -1.92
N PRO A 400 -5.17 20.61 -1.23
CA PRO A 400 -6.08 21.75 -1.42
C PRO A 400 -5.51 23.17 -1.24
N MET A 401 -4.31 23.28 -0.65
CA MET A 401 -3.64 24.56 -0.35
C MET A 401 -2.14 24.57 -0.70
N LYS A 402 -1.59 23.48 -1.27
CA LYS A 402 -0.15 23.30 -1.51
C LYS A 402 0.11 22.29 -2.62
N ASP A 403 1.21 22.45 -3.34
CA ASP A 403 1.72 21.43 -4.28
C ASP A 403 1.89 20.06 -3.63
N GLY A 404 1.94 19.00 -4.44
CA GLY A 404 2.31 17.66 -4.00
C GLY A 404 3.76 17.58 -3.52
N ILE A 405 4.12 16.43 -2.94
CA ILE A 405 5.49 16.14 -2.52
C ILE A 405 6.20 15.42 -3.68
N ASP A 406 7.27 16.01 -4.17
CA ASP A 406 8.10 15.45 -5.24
C ASP A 406 8.80 14.17 -4.77
N GLY A 407 8.78 13.13 -5.60
CA GLY A 407 9.44 11.85 -5.33
C GLY A 407 8.85 10.98 -4.21
N MET A 408 7.77 11.41 -3.54
CA MET A 408 7.13 10.63 -2.48
C MET A 408 5.60 10.67 -2.52
N ASP A 409 4.97 9.53 -2.75
CA ASP A 409 3.51 9.35 -2.62
C ASP A 409 3.13 9.34 -1.13
N PHE A 410 2.01 9.99 -0.78
CA PHE A 410 1.46 9.90 0.57
C PHE A 410 1.16 8.44 0.95
N ALA A 411 0.67 7.61 0.02
CA ALA A 411 0.30 6.20 0.23
C ALA A 411 1.39 5.42 0.97
N VAL A 412 2.66 5.66 0.65
CA VAL A 412 3.82 4.95 1.18
C VAL A 412 4.90 5.87 1.78
N GLY A 413 4.53 7.10 2.17
CA GLY A 413 5.44 8.14 2.69
C GLY A 413 6.21 7.86 3.99
N HIS A 414 6.20 6.61 4.48
CA HIS A 414 7.07 6.11 5.55
C HIS A 414 8.34 5.44 4.99
N LEU A 415 8.31 4.94 3.75
CA LEU A 415 9.45 4.31 3.09
C LEU A 415 10.51 5.35 2.78
N ARG A 416 11.76 5.02 3.07
CA ARG A 416 12.93 5.83 2.72
C ARG A 416 13.57 5.29 1.44
N ASN A 417 14.17 6.15 0.64
CA ASN A 417 15.06 5.73 -0.43
C ASN A 417 16.38 5.19 0.14
N ILE A 418 17.03 4.30 -0.61
CA ILE A 418 18.35 3.77 -0.23
C ILE A 418 19.43 4.70 -0.82
N PRO A 419 20.51 5.05 -0.10
CA PRO A 419 21.63 5.79 -0.69
C PRO A 419 22.28 5.01 -1.83
N ALA A 420 22.63 5.68 -2.92
CA ALA A 420 23.22 5.03 -4.09
C ALA A 420 24.54 4.31 -3.75
N GLU A 421 25.37 4.93 -2.91
CA GLU A 421 26.63 4.36 -2.43
C GLU A 421 26.40 3.07 -1.61
N THR A 422 25.32 3.00 -0.83
CA THR A 422 24.95 1.77 -0.11
C THR A 422 24.59 0.66 -1.09
N VAL A 423 23.74 0.95 -2.09
CA VAL A 423 23.35 -0.02 -3.13
C VAL A 423 24.56 -0.56 -3.88
N GLU A 424 25.44 0.33 -4.36
CA GLU A 424 26.65 -0.04 -5.12
C GLU A 424 27.71 -0.78 -4.27
N SER A 425 27.70 -0.56 -2.94
CA SER A 425 28.60 -1.29 -2.01
C SER A 425 28.10 -2.69 -1.67
N GLU A 426 26.79 -2.91 -1.62
CA GLU A 426 26.19 -4.21 -1.27
C GLU A 426 25.92 -5.09 -2.50
N MET A 427 25.56 -4.48 -3.65
CA MET A 427 25.14 -5.17 -4.87
C MET A 427 26.01 -4.74 -6.07
N PRO A 428 26.44 -5.68 -6.96
CA PRO A 428 27.28 -5.36 -8.13
C PRO A 428 26.44 -4.74 -9.27
N VAL A 429 26.03 -3.49 -9.05
CA VAL A 429 25.31 -2.62 -9.98
C VAL A 429 25.95 -1.22 -9.95
N LEU A 430 25.54 -0.35 -10.87
CA LEU A 430 25.88 1.08 -10.87
C LEU A 430 24.62 1.90 -11.10
N ILE A 431 24.38 2.93 -10.30
CA ILE A 431 23.27 3.88 -10.48
C ILE A 431 23.72 4.95 -11.47
N GLU A 432 23.43 4.77 -12.76
CA GLU A 432 23.80 5.74 -13.81
C GLU A 432 22.99 7.05 -13.69
N HIS A 433 21.78 7.00 -13.15
CA HIS A 433 20.95 8.17 -12.84
C HIS A 433 19.99 7.91 -11.69
N TYR A 434 19.77 8.89 -10.82
CA TYR A 434 18.65 8.92 -9.88
C TYR A 434 18.23 10.38 -9.62
N GLY A 435 17.00 10.72 -9.97
CA GLY A 435 16.50 12.09 -9.90
C GLY A 435 14.97 12.21 -9.92
N LEU A 436 14.48 13.45 -9.96
CA LEU A 436 13.06 13.75 -10.17
C LEU A 436 12.74 13.78 -11.66
N ARG A 437 11.66 13.12 -12.06
CA ARG A 437 11.19 13.07 -13.44
C ARG A 437 10.54 14.41 -13.82
N ALA A 438 11.16 15.16 -14.71
CA ALA A 438 10.57 16.38 -15.29
C ALA A 438 9.20 16.08 -15.96
N ASP A 439 8.31 17.07 -15.98
CA ASP A 439 7.00 17.03 -16.67
C ASP A 439 6.04 15.90 -16.26
N SER A 440 6.32 15.22 -15.16
CA SER A 440 5.54 14.06 -14.68
C SER A 440 4.35 14.43 -13.77
N ALA A 441 4.42 15.60 -13.14
CA ALA A 441 3.41 16.11 -12.23
C ALA A 441 2.15 16.59 -12.97
N GLY A 442 0.97 16.22 -12.46
CA GLY A 442 -0.29 16.75 -12.94
C GLY A 442 -0.42 18.24 -12.70
N ALA A 443 -0.76 18.99 -13.73
CA ALA A 443 -0.88 20.44 -13.66
C ALA A 443 -2.12 20.87 -12.86
N GLY A 444 -2.00 21.98 -12.15
CA GLY A 444 -3.13 22.62 -11.46
C GLY A 444 -2.71 23.94 -10.82
N THR A 445 -3.63 24.61 -10.13
CA THR A 445 -3.29 25.76 -9.27
C THR A 445 -2.18 25.35 -8.30
N PHE A 446 -2.36 24.17 -7.70
CA PHE A 446 -1.31 23.38 -7.07
C PHE A 446 -0.97 22.18 -7.97
N ARG A 447 0.31 22.02 -8.29
CA ARG A 447 0.76 20.89 -9.10
C ARG A 447 0.89 19.62 -8.26
N GLY A 448 0.77 18.45 -8.88
CA GLY A 448 1.19 17.20 -8.26
C GLY A 448 2.69 17.20 -7.94
N GLY A 449 3.14 16.24 -7.14
CA GLY A 449 4.56 15.96 -6.99
C GLY A 449 5.09 15.26 -8.25
N SER A 450 6.31 15.58 -8.64
CA SER A 450 7.01 14.87 -9.72
C SER A 450 7.34 13.43 -9.33
N GLY A 451 7.36 12.54 -10.32
CA GLY A 451 7.87 11.18 -10.19
C GLY A 451 9.39 11.10 -10.08
N ILE A 452 9.90 9.89 -10.19
CA ILE A 452 11.31 9.52 -10.09
C ILE A 452 11.79 9.04 -11.47
N ASP A 453 13.01 9.39 -11.81
CA ASP A 453 13.81 8.76 -12.88
C ASP A 453 14.97 8.01 -12.21
N LEU A 454 15.08 6.71 -12.46
CA LEU A 454 16.15 5.84 -11.93
C LEU A 454 16.69 4.96 -13.07
N CYS A 455 17.98 5.08 -13.38
CA CYS A 455 18.69 4.21 -14.33
C CYS A 455 19.73 3.35 -13.59
N VAL A 456 19.58 2.02 -13.67
CA VAL A 456 20.49 1.06 -13.03
C VAL A 456 21.19 0.23 -14.10
N LYS A 457 22.51 0.15 -14.02
CA LYS A 457 23.38 -0.66 -14.88
C LYS A 457 23.80 -1.94 -14.18
N ILE A 458 23.76 -3.05 -14.91
CA ILE A 458 24.15 -4.37 -14.41
C ILE A 458 25.65 -4.62 -14.66
N LEU A 459 26.36 -5.15 -13.66
CA LEU A 459 27.80 -5.45 -13.75
C LEU A 459 28.11 -6.96 -13.75
N THR A 460 27.17 -7.81 -13.37
CA THR A 460 27.36 -9.27 -13.21
C THR A 460 26.43 -10.04 -14.15
N PRO A 461 26.91 -11.13 -14.80
CA PRO A 461 26.08 -11.93 -15.70
C PRO A 461 24.96 -12.67 -14.95
N ASP A 462 23.94 -13.04 -15.71
CA ASP A 462 22.78 -13.80 -15.24
C ASP A 462 22.09 -13.18 -14.01
N THR A 463 22.05 -11.84 -13.97
CA THR A 463 21.36 -11.08 -12.94
C THR A 463 19.86 -11.18 -13.15
N VAL A 464 19.13 -11.65 -12.13
CA VAL A 464 17.67 -11.72 -12.14
C VAL A 464 17.12 -10.48 -11.43
N MET A 465 16.36 -9.66 -12.15
CA MET A 465 15.62 -8.51 -11.61
C MET A 465 14.13 -8.85 -11.47
N THR A 466 13.51 -8.43 -10.37
CA THR A 466 12.05 -8.42 -10.20
C THR A 466 11.61 -7.02 -9.78
N ALA A 467 10.42 -6.58 -10.23
CA ALA A 467 9.88 -5.26 -9.86
C ALA A 467 8.39 -5.37 -9.49
N ARG A 468 8.12 -5.61 -8.21
CA ARG A 468 6.76 -5.80 -7.68
C ARG A 468 6.04 -4.46 -7.49
N ASN A 469 4.71 -4.47 -7.54
CA ASN A 469 3.81 -3.30 -7.41
C ASN A 469 3.99 -2.19 -8.47
N MET A 470 4.38 -2.54 -9.71
CA MET A 470 4.36 -1.61 -10.84
C MET A 470 2.91 -1.32 -11.26
N GLU A 471 2.34 -0.26 -10.73
CA GLU A 471 0.95 0.17 -10.96
C GLU A 471 0.91 1.52 -11.72
N ARG A 472 -0.26 1.90 -12.25
CA ARG A 472 -0.46 3.14 -13.04
C ARG A 472 0.48 3.25 -14.24
N MET A 473 0.57 2.16 -14.98
CA MET A 473 1.28 2.03 -16.26
C MET A 473 0.33 2.30 -17.44
N GLU A 474 -0.98 2.03 -17.27
CA GLU A 474 -2.03 2.25 -18.29
C GLU A 474 -2.99 3.39 -17.88
N PHE A 475 -3.44 3.43 -16.62
CA PHE A 475 -4.32 4.49 -16.10
C PHE A 475 -3.54 5.50 -15.24
N HIS A 476 -3.85 6.78 -15.43
CA HIS A 476 -3.15 7.88 -14.79
C HIS A 476 -3.60 8.13 -13.33
N PRO A 477 -2.75 8.75 -12.50
CA PRO A 477 -3.16 9.43 -11.27
C PRO A 477 -4.17 10.55 -11.57
N TRP A 478 -5.36 10.50 -10.97
CA TRP A 478 -6.41 11.48 -11.24
C TRP A 478 -6.15 12.84 -10.61
N GLY A 479 -6.39 13.90 -11.39
CA GLY A 479 -6.41 15.28 -10.92
C GLY A 479 -7.77 15.66 -10.33
N ARG A 480 -7.87 16.81 -9.64
CA ARG A 480 -9.09 17.25 -8.96
C ARG A 480 -9.44 18.73 -9.12
N LEU A 481 -10.74 19.00 -9.16
CA LEU A 481 -11.34 20.35 -9.15
C LEU A 481 -10.71 21.27 -10.19
N GLY A 482 -10.57 20.79 -11.43
CA GLY A 482 -9.90 21.49 -12.53
C GLY A 482 -8.42 21.12 -12.73
N GLY A 483 -7.79 20.44 -11.78
CA GLY A 483 -6.42 19.92 -11.94
C GLY A 483 -6.38 18.69 -12.86
N GLY A 484 -5.32 18.58 -13.66
CA GLY A 484 -5.08 17.50 -14.61
C GLY A 484 -4.35 16.29 -14.02
N VAL A 485 -4.31 15.21 -14.80
CA VAL A 485 -3.66 13.95 -14.43
C VAL A 485 -2.13 14.01 -14.35
N GLY A 486 -1.54 13.15 -13.50
CA GLY A 486 -0.09 12.85 -13.54
C GLY A 486 0.27 11.91 -14.70
N THR A 487 1.54 11.81 -15.07
CA THR A 487 1.99 10.86 -16.12
C THR A 487 1.87 9.40 -15.67
N HIS A 488 1.80 8.46 -16.62
CA HIS A 488 1.91 7.02 -16.29
C HIS A 488 3.38 6.62 -16.03
N GLY A 489 3.56 5.42 -15.48
CA GLY A 489 4.86 4.81 -15.24
C GLY A 489 5.38 4.06 -16.45
N GLU A 490 6.69 3.88 -16.54
CA GLU A 490 7.38 3.15 -17.60
C GLU A 490 8.61 2.42 -17.05
N ALA A 491 8.93 1.27 -17.65
CA ALA A 491 10.22 0.61 -17.48
C ALA A 491 10.81 0.29 -18.86
N ILE A 492 12.08 0.63 -19.06
CA ILE A 492 12.75 0.60 -20.36
C ILE A 492 14.12 -0.06 -20.19
N LEU A 493 14.37 -1.14 -20.93
CA LEU A 493 15.69 -1.73 -21.08
C LEU A 493 16.50 -0.86 -22.03
N ASN A 494 17.76 -0.56 -21.69
CA ASN A 494 18.73 0.12 -22.54
C ASN A 494 18.22 1.47 -23.12
N ALA A 495 17.52 2.27 -22.32
CA ALA A 495 16.98 3.57 -22.72
C ALA A 495 18.06 4.49 -23.34
N GLY A 496 17.74 5.12 -24.46
CA GLY A 496 18.64 5.97 -25.26
C GLY A 496 19.74 5.21 -26.03
N ARG A 497 19.69 3.87 -26.10
CA ARG A 497 20.71 3.02 -26.74
C ARG A 497 20.10 2.22 -27.90
N ALA A 498 20.96 1.64 -28.74
CA ALA A 498 20.53 0.89 -29.94
C ALA A 498 19.70 -0.39 -29.65
N SER A 499 19.72 -0.88 -28.41
CA SER A 499 18.98 -2.04 -27.92
C SER A 499 17.81 -1.66 -26.99
N GLU A 500 17.27 -0.44 -27.13
CA GLU A 500 16.14 0.06 -26.34
C GLU A 500 14.89 -0.83 -26.49
N HIS A 501 14.25 -1.15 -25.38
CA HIS A 501 13.01 -1.93 -25.36
C HIS A 501 12.12 -1.57 -24.16
N HIS A 502 10.87 -1.19 -24.41
CA HIS A 502 9.87 -0.98 -23.35
C HIS A 502 9.45 -2.32 -22.75
N LEU A 503 9.68 -2.49 -21.44
CA LEU A 503 9.46 -3.75 -20.71
C LEU A 503 8.02 -3.92 -20.20
N GLY A 504 7.24 -2.84 -20.14
CA GLY A 504 5.95 -2.85 -19.46
C GLY A 504 6.13 -3.07 -17.96
N ARG A 505 5.47 -4.09 -17.39
CA ARG A 505 5.69 -4.53 -16.00
C ARG A 505 6.64 -5.72 -15.96
N ILE A 506 7.61 -5.69 -15.04
CA ILE A 506 8.63 -6.73 -14.87
C ILE A 506 8.23 -7.68 -13.73
N ASP A 507 7.83 -8.90 -14.08
CA ASP A 507 7.65 -9.99 -13.10
C ASP A 507 9.00 -10.63 -12.75
N GLU A 508 9.75 -11.03 -13.77
CA GLU A 508 11.13 -11.51 -13.71
C GLU A 508 11.84 -11.15 -15.02
N LEU A 509 13.08 -10.62 -14.94
CA LEU A 509 13.89 -10.22 -16.09
C LEU A 509 15.34 -10.66 -15.88
N LEU A 510 15.87 -11.45 -16.82
CA LEU A 510 17.28 -11.84 -16.83
C LEU A 510 18.10 -10.78 -17.57
N LEU A 511 19.18 -10.31 -16.95
CA LEU A 511 20.02 -9.21 -17.41
C LEU A 511 21.50 -9.61 -17.48
N GLN A 512 22.22 -8.98 -18.39
CA GLN A 512 23.63 -9.22 -18.69
C GLN A 512 24.50 -7.97 -18.44
N PRO A 513 25.84 -8.11 -18.32
CA PRO A 513 26.70 -6.98 -17.96
C PRO A 513 26.68 -5.87 -19.01
N GLY A 514 26.54 -4.64 -18.55
CA GLY A 514 26.47 -3.44 -19.38
C GLY A 514 25.05 -3.01 -19.78
N GLU A 515 24.05 -3.90 -19.67
CA GLU A 515 22.65 -3.54 -19.84
C GLU A 515 22.19 -2.57 -18.75
N THR A 516 21.26 -1.67 -19.10
CA THR A 516 20.59 -0.79 -18.15
C THR A 516 19.09 -1.03 -18.10
N VAL A 517 18.49 -0.81 -16.95
CA VAL A 517 17.02 -0.68 -16.81
C VAL A 517 16.72 0.69 -16.22
N THR A 518 15.90 1.44 -16.95
CA THR A 518 15.40 2.76 -16.53
C THR A 518 13.96 2.62 -16.06
N PHE A 519 13.68 3.11 -14.85
CA PHE A 519 12.35 3.20 -14.27
C PHE A 519 11.93 4.67 -14.22
N LEU A 520 10.84 4.99 -14.89
CA LEU A 520 10.22 6.31 -14.87
C LEU A 520 8.89 6.19 -14.13
N SER A 521 8.78 6.71 -12.90
CA SER A 521 7.52 6.63 -12.15
C SER A 521 6.56 7.77 -12.51
N GLN A 522 5.34 7.69 -11.98
CA GLN A 522 4.31 8.72 -12.12
C GLN A 522 4.61 9.92 -11.23
N GLY A 523 4.19 11.10 -11.68
CA GLY A 523 3.85 12.19 -10.76
C GLY A 523 2.42 12.06 -10.26
N GLY A 524 2.08 12.75 -9.16
CA GLY A 524 0.71 12.81 -8.66
C GLY A 524 -0.21 13.71 -9.51
N GLY A 525 -1.52 13.61 -9.30
CA GLY A 525 -2.50 14.50 -9.94
C GLY A 525 -2.43 15.94 -9.42
N GLY A 526 -2.83 16.89 -10.26
CA GLY A 526 -2.94 18.31 -9.91
C GLY A 526 -4.25 18.67 -9.20
N TYR A 527 -4.30 19.87 -8.61
CA TYR A 527 -5.48 20.39 -7.89
C TYR A 527 -5.74 21.85 -8.27
N GLY A 528 -6.99 22.16 -8.63
CA GLY A 528 -7.38 23.49 -9.11
C GLY A 528 -6.95 23.75 -10.56
N ASP A 529 -7.52 24.77 -11.20
CA ASP A 529 -7.20 25.13 -12.59
C ASP A 529 -5.71 25.54 -12.76
N PRO A 530 -4.97 24.95 -13.72
CA PRO A 530 -3.58 25.33 -14.04
C PRO A 530 -3.38 26.83 -14.37
N PHE A 531 -4.36 27.50 -14.99
CA PHE A 531 -4.27 28.92 -15.35
C PHE A 531 -4.44 29.86 -14.16
N ASP A 532 -4.92 29.36 -13.01
CA ASP A 532 -4.96 30.09 -11.75
C ASP A 532 -3.65 29.94 -10.92
N ARG A 533 -2.70 29.06 -11.32
CA ARG A 533 -1.35 29.00 -10.69
C ARG A 533 -0.55 30.27 -10.97
N ASP A 534 0.09 30.83 -9.94
CA ASP A 534 1.01 31.98 -10.08
C ASP A 534 2.10 31.71 -11.15
N PRO A 535 2.21 32.52 -12.22
CA PRO A 535 3.26 32.38 -13.23
C PRO A 535 4.70 32.40 -12.68
N LEU A 536 4.94 33.06 -11.53
CA LEU A 536 6.26 33.07 -10.89
C LEU A 536 6.59 31.72 -10.25
N LEU A 537 5.60 30.97 -9.76
CA LEU A 537 5.79 29.60 -9.29
C LEU A 537 6.09 28.66 -10.47
N VAL A 538 5.42 28.84 -11.61
CA VAL A 538 5.72 28.07 -12.84
C VAL A 538 7.14 28.36 -13.33
N LEU A 539 7.59 29.61 -13.31
CA LEU A 539 8.98 29.96 -13.65
C LEU A 539 9.99 29.31 -12.68
N GLU A 540 9.65 29.20 -11.39
CA GLU A 540 10.48 28.53 -10.39
C GLU A 540 10.50 27.00 -10.57
N ASP A 541 9.36 26.38 -10.92
CA ASP A 541 9.30 24.95 -11.28
C ASP A 541 10.19 24.65 -12.51
N VAL A 542 10.21 25.54 -13.50
CA VAL A 542 11.10 25.46 -14.68
C VAL A 542 12.57 25.66 -14.32
N ARG A 543 12.89 26.61 -13.42
CA ARG A 543 14.26 26.80 -12.89
C ARG A 543 14.79 25.60 -12.11
N ARG A 544 13.90 24.80 -11.54
CA ARG A 544 14.22 23.55 -10.84
C ARG A 544 14.25 22.32 -11.76
N GLY A 545 13.92 22.47 -13.05
CA GLY A 545 13.82 21.35 -13.99
C GLY A 545 12.65 20.40 -13.72
N LEU A 546 11.65 20.83 -12.94
CA LEU A 546 10.47 20.02 -12.63
C LEU A 546 9.42 20.09 -13.74
N VAL A 547 9.40 21.22 -14.46
CA VAL A 547 8.55 21.51 -15.62
C VAL A 547 9.45 22.03 -16.75
N SER A 548 9.20 21.67 -18.00
CA SER A 548 9.90 22.21 -19.18
C SER A 548 9.32 23.55 -19.63
N THR A 549 10.06 24.31 -20.43
CA THR A 549 9.55 25.53 -21.07
C THR A 549 8.33 25.26 -21.94
N GLU A 550 8.28 24.09 -22.55
CA GLU A 550 7.21 23.60 -23.41
C GLU A 550 5.94 23.31 -22.58
N LYS A 551 6.07 22.60 -21.45
CA LYS A 551 4.93 22.31 -20.57
C LYS A 551 4.46 23.53 -19.77
N ALA A 552 5.34 24.47 -19.43
CA ALA A 552 4.95 25.76 -18.87
C ALA A 552 3.96 26.52 -19.79
N LEU A 553 4.23 26.50 -21.10
CA LEU A 553 3.36 27.08 -22.11
C LEU A 553 2.08 26.26 -22.34
N GLU A 554 2.21 24.94 -22.53
CA GLU A 554 1.11 24.04 -22.88
C GLU A 554 0.04 23.96 -21.78
N LEU A 555 0.48 23.68 -20.55
CA LEU A 555 -0.37 23.34 -19.41
C LEU A 555 -0.78 24.56 -18.60
N TYR A 556 0.15 25.50 -18.36
CA TYR A 556 -0.08 26.67 -17.49
C TYR A 556 -0.27 27.98 -18.27
N GLY A 557 -0.07 28.00 -19.59
CA GLY A 557 -0.18 29.20 -20.41
C GLY A 557 0.88 30.26 -20.07
N VAL A 558 2.03 29.85 -19.54
CA VAL A 558 3.11 30.74 -19.09
C VAL A 558 4.21 30.77 -20.13
N VAL A 559 4.54 31.96 -20.61
CA VAL A 559 5.61 32.18 -21.60
C VAL A 559 6.90 32.53 -20.88
N ILE A 560 7.95 31.75 -21.13
CA ILE A 560 9.27 31.91 -20.51
C ILE A 560 10.30 32.13 -21.61
N GLU A 561 11.05 33.23 -21.52
CA GLU A 561 12.11 33.60 -22.44
C GLU A 561 13.47 33.50 -21.74
N GLY A 562 14.23 32.45 -22.07
CA GLY A 562 15.44 32.09 -21.33
C GLY A 562 15.12 31.71 -19.89
N TRP A 563 15.36 32.64 -18.96
CA TRP A 563 15.10 32.46 -17.52
C TRP A 563 14.11 33.48 -16.94
N ASN A 564 13.35 34.18 -17.79
CA ASN A 564 12.45 35.27 -17.40
C ASN A 564 11.01 35.02 -17.86
N LEU A 565 10.04 35.49 -17.08
CA LEU A 565 8.62 35.47 -17.41
C LEU A 565 8.28 36.59 -18.41
N ASN A 566 7.70 36.24 -19.57
CA ASN A 566 7.01 37.21 -20.42
C ASN A 566 5.58 37.38 -19.89
N GLU A 567 5.39 38.35 -19.00
CA GLU A 567 4.10 38.61 -18.37
C GLU A 567 3.01 39.03 -19.36
N SER A 568 3.38 39.77 -20.41
CA SER A 568 2.42 40.34 -21.36
C SER A 568 1.73 39.24 -22.16
N GLU A 569 2.51 38.32 -22.70
CA GLU A 569 2.01 37.21 -23.50
C GLU A 569 1.32 36.17 -22.61
N THR A 570 1.88 35.87 -21.42
CA THR A 570 1.22 35.03 -20.41
C THR A 570 -0.19 35.54 -20.07
N ARG A 571 -0.36 36.86 -19.83
CA ARG A 571 -1.68 37.47 -19.60
C ARG A 571 -2.61 37.32 -20.81
N GLN A 572 -2.11 37.50 -22.03
CA GLN A 572 -2.90 37.38 -23.27
C GLN A 572 -3.33 35.94 -23.59
N LEU A 573 -2.49 34.95 -23.28
CA LEU A 573 -2.81 33.53 -23.47
C LEU A 573 -3.85 33.05 -22.45
N ARG A 574 -3.64 33.35 -21.17
CA ARG A 574 -4.58 32.97 -20.10
C ARG A 574 -5.96 33.60 -20.25
N ALA A 575 -6.04 34.85 -20.71
CA ALA A 575 -7.31 35.53 -20.97
C ALA A 575 -8.19 34.87 -22.06
N LYS A 576 -7.67 33.90 -22.82
CA LYS A 576 -8.38 33.19 -23.91
C LYS A 576 -8.74 31.74 -23.56
N ARG A 577 -8.30 31.22 -22.41
CA ARG A 577 -8.58 29.84 -21.98
C ARG A 577 -9.88 29.81 -21.17
N GLU A 578 -10.73 28.81 -21.43
CA GLU A 578 -11.85 28.49 -20.55
C GLU A 578 -11.34 27.77 -19.30
N ARG A 579 -12.02 27.97 -18.16
CA ARG A 579 -11.62 27.37 -16.88
C ARG A 579 -12.10 25.92 -16.76
N GLN A 580 -11.23 25.04 -16.29
CA GLN A 580 -11.59 23.65 -16.01
C GLN A 580 -12.17 23.54 -14.59
N GLN A 581 -13.33 22.89 -14.46
CA GLN A 581 -14.04 22.70 -13.19
C GLN A 581 -14.48 21.24 -12.96
N GLU A 582 -13.94 20.29 -13.74
CA GLU A 582 -14.22 18.86 -13.54
C GLU A 582 -13.82 18.44 -12.11
N GLU A 583 -14.72 17.73 -11.42
CA GLU A 583 -14.49 17.30 -10.03
C GLU A 583 -13.26 16.38 -9.90
N PHE A 584 -13.09 15.51 -10.90
CA PHE A 584 -11.98 14.60 -11.09
C PHE A 584 -11.63 14.58 -12.59
N ASP A 585 -10.34 14.66 -12.93
CA ASP A 585 -9.88 14.26 -14.26
C ASP A 585 -9.20 12.89 -14.17
N TYR A 586 -9.74 11.92 -14.90
CA TYR A 586 -9.25 10.54 -14.96
C TYR A 586 -8.30 10.27 -16.13
N GLY A 587 -8.10 11.25 -17.02
CA GLY A 587 -7.34 11.08 -18.25
C GLY A 587 -8.09 10.29 -19.32
N TRP A 588 -7.60 10.38 -20.55
CA TRP A 588 -8.30 9.86 -21.73
C TRP A 588 -8.46 8.32 -21.72
N THR A 589 -7.41 7.57 -21.36
CA THR A 589 -7.43 6.09 -21.37
C THR A 589 -8.52 5.51 -20.49
N ARG A 590 -8.68 6.02 -19.26
CA ARG A 590 -9.75 5.60 -18.35
C ARG A 590 -11.13 6.09 -18.83
N LYS A 591 -11.24 7.33 -19.34
CA LYS A 591 -12.48 7.86 -19.94
C LYS A 591 -12.96 6.99 -21.13
N GLN A 592 -12.05 6.44 -21.96
CA GLN A 592 -12.40 5.48 -23.01
C GLN A 592 -12.83 4.11 -22.47
N PHE A 593 -12.11 3.56 -21.49
CA PHE A 593 -12.46 2.27 -20.89
C PHE A 593 -13.84 2.31 -20.21
N GLU A 594 -14.12 3.36 -19.43
CA GLU A 594 -15.40 3.52 -18.72
C GLU A 594 -16.58 3.88 -19.65
N ALA A 595 -16.33 4.33 -20.88
CA ALA A 595 -17.37 4.52 -21.89
C ALA A 595 -17.98 3.18 -22.37
N ILE A 596 -17.19 2.10 -22.34
CA ILE A 596 -17.64 0.71 -22.58
C ILE A 596 -18.10 0.09 -21.26
N TRP A 597 -17.27 0.22 -20.22
CA TRP A 597 -17.41 -0.43 -18.91
C TRP A 597 -17.83 0.56 -17.82
N THR A 598 -19.05 1.07 -17.96
CA THR A 598 -19.69 1.92 -16.94
C THR A 598 -19.79 1.23 -15.57
N ASP A 599 -20.06 1.99 -14.50
CA ASP A 599 -20.28 1.41 -13.16
C ASP A 599 -21.37 0.34 -13.17
N GLU A 600 -22.49 0.61 -13.84
CA GLU A 600 -23.62 -0.32 -13.97
C GLU A 600 -23.23 -1.62 -14.69
N MET A 601 -22.47 -1.53 -15.78
CA MET A 601 -21.95 -2.70 -16.51
C MET A 601 -21.04 -3.55 -15.61
N GLN A 602 -20.10 -2.92 -14.89
CA GLN A 602 -19.15 -3.65 -14.05
C GLN A 602 -19.79 -4.18 -12.75
N VAL A 603 -20.75 -3.47 -12.17
CA VAL A 603 -21.55 -3.96 -11.04
C VAL A 603 -22.38 -5.16 -11.46
N SER A 604 -23.05 -5.11 -12.62
CA SER A 604 -23.84 -6.24 -13.13
C SER A 604 -22.96 -7.45 -13.50
N LEU A 605 -21.78 -7.23 -14.09
CA LEU A 605 -20.77 -8.25 -14.30
C LEU A 605 -20.36 -8.95 -12.99
N ASN A 606 -19.99 -8.17 -11.97
CA ASN A 606 -19.55 -8.73 -10.70
C ASN A 606 -20.69 -9.41 -9.93
N GLN A 607 -21.94 -8.91 -10.03
CA GLN A 607 -23.13 -9.60 -9.51
C GLN A 607 -23.40 -10.93 -10.21
N ALA A 608 -23.27 -11.00 -11.54
CA ALA A 608 -23.42 -12.26 -12.28
C ALA A 608 -22.34 -13.29 -11.88
N LEU A 609 -21.09 -12.85 -11.70
CA LEU A 609 -19.98 -13.71 -11.27
C LEU A 609 -20.17 -14.33 -9.88
N LEU A 610 -20.89 -13.67 -8.97
CA LEU A 610 -21.20 -14.25 -7.65
C LEU A 610 -22.02 -15.55 -7.75
N ASN A 611 -22.87 -15.69 -8.77
CA ASN A 611 -23.67 -16.89 -9.01
C ASN A 611 -22.90 -18.04 -9.70
N VAL A 612 -21.62 -17.81 -10.04
CA VAL A 612 -20.74 -18.76 -10.72
C VAL A 612 -19.77 -19.41 -9.71
N PRO A 613 -19.46 -20.72 -9.82
CA PRO A 613 -18.41 -21.36 -9.04
C PRO A 613 -17.06 -20.63 -9.13
N LEU A 614 -16.37 -20.47 -7.99
CA LEU A 614 -15.14 -19.68 -7.87
C LEU A 614 -14.10 -19.97 -8.97
N ALA A 615 -13.88 -21.25 -9.29
CA ALA A 615 -12.91 -21.70 -10.29
C ALA A 615 -13.14 -21.14 -11.71
N LEU A 616 -14.35 -20.65 -12.02
CA LEU A 616 -14.71 -20.07 -13.31
C LEU A 616 -14.81 -18.55 -13.30
N ARG A 617 -14.79 -17.87 -12.14
CA ARG A 617 -15.09 -16.43 -12.05
C ARG A 617 -14.11 -15.55 -12.83
N ASP A 618 -12.81 -15.69 -12.61
CA ASP A 618 -11.78 -14.95 -13.34
C ASP A 618 -11.87 -15.20 -14.86
N TYR A 619 -12.03 -16.46 -15.26
CA TYR A 619 -12.14 -16.84 -16.67
C TYR A 619 -13.39 -16.23 -17.32
N LEU A 620 -14.56 -16.40 -16.72
CA LEU A 620 -15.81 -15.86 -17.25
C LEU A 620 -15.85 -14.34 -17.20
N LYS A 621 -15.22 -13.66 -16.23
CA LYS A 621 -15.02 -12.20 -16.26
C LYS A 621 -14.37 -11.80 -17.58
N ARG A 622 -13.19 -12.37 -17.86
CA ARG A 622 -12.39 -12.02 -19.04
C ARG A 622 -13.08 -12.37 -20.36
N GLN A 623 -13.71 -13.54 -20.46
CA GLN A 623 -14.46 -13.93 -21.66
C GLN A 623 -15.71 -13.08 -21.88
N THR A 624 -16.44 -12.73 -20.81
CA THR A 624 -17.63 -11.88 -20.90
C THR A 624 -17.23 -10.45 -21.30
N MET A 625 -16.12 -9.93 -20.77
CA MET A 625 -15.64 -8.62 -21.16
C MET A 625 -15.24 -8.55 -22.64
N GLY A 626 -14.45 -9.50 -23.13
CA GLY A 626 -14.10 -9.58 -24.56
C GLY A 626 -15.33 -9.69 -25.46
N ALA A 627 -16.30 -10.53 -25.11
CA ALA A 627 -17.54 -10.70 -25.87
C ALA A 627 -18.44 -9.45 -25.90
N VAL A 628 -18.36 -8.57 -24.90
CA VAL A 628 -19.07 -7.28 -24.89
C VAL A 628 -18.33 -6.25 -25.76
N GLU A 629 -17.00 -6.20 -25.67
CA GLU A 629 -16.18 -5.29 -26.49
C GLU A 629 -16.26 -5.63 -27.99
N GLU A 630 -16.24 -6.91 -28.35
CA GLU A 630 -16.47 -7.37 -29.74
C GLU A 630 -17.84 -6.92 -30.26
N LYS A 631 -18.90 -7.05 -29.44
CA LYS A 631 -20.26 -6.59 -29.80
C LYS A 631 -20.32 -5.08 -29.99
N GLN A 632 -19.78 -4.30 -29.05
CA GLN A 632 -19.79 -2.84 -29.15
C GLN A 632 -18.95 -2.33 -30.34
N THR A 633 -17.82 -2.99 -30.63
CA THR A 633 -17.01 -2.72 -31.84
C THR A 633 -17.80 -3.02 -33.12
N ALA A 634 -18.65 -4.05 -33.11
CA ALA A 634 -19.61 -4.34 -34.17
C ALA A 634 -20.87 -3.44 -34.16
N THR A 635 -20.87 -2.33 -33.42
CA THR A 635 -21.99 -1.38 -33.22
C THR A 635 -23.25 -1.96 -32.57
N VAL A 636 -23.14 -3.13 -31.94
CA VAL A 636 -24.21 -3.73 -31.13
C VAL A 636 -24.09 -3.24 -29.70
N SER A 637 -24.98 -2.34 -29.30
CA SER A 637 -25.11 -1.91 -27.90
C SER A 637 -25.43 -3.11 -27.00
N VAL A 638 -24.80 -3.16 -25.82
CA VAL A 638 -25.05 -4.16 -24.79
C VAL A 638 -25.44 -3.45 -23.50
N SER A 639 -26.60 -3.77 -22.95
CA SER A 639 -27.07 -3.26 -21.66
C SER A 639 -26.58 -4.11 -20.48
N PRO A 640 -26.52 -3.56 -19.25
CA PRO A 640 -26.11 -4.33 -18.07
C PRO A 640 -26.92 -5.62 -17.87
N HIS A 641 -28.23 -5.58 -18.12
CA HIS A 641 -29.13 -6.74 -17.97
C HIS A 641 -28.78 -7.92 -18.89
N GLU A 642 -28.08 -7.71 -20.00
CA GLU A 642 -27.67 -8.78 -20.92
C GLU A 642 -26.41 -9.52 -20.48
N ILE A 643 -25.60 -8.95 -19.57
CA ILE A 643 -24.30 -9.51 -19.17
C ILE A 643 -24.44 -10.93 -18.61
N SER A 644 -25.44 -11.17 -17.76
CA SER A 644 -25.71 -12.50 -17.18
C SER A 644 -26.02 -13.54 -18.28
N GLY A 645 -26.79 -13.17 -19.30
CA GLY A 645 -27.10 -14.05 -20.43
C GLY A 645 -25.90 -14.32 -21.35
N ILE A 646 -25.04 -13.32 -21.55
CA ILE A 646 -23.77 -13.49 -22.29
C ILE A 646 -22.85 -14.46 -21.54
N MET A 647 -22.69 -14.26 -20.23
CA MET A 647 -21.84 -15.09 -19.37
C MET A 647 -22.32 -16.54 -19.28
N GLU A 648 -23.62 -16.76 -19.12
CA GLU A 648 -24.20 -18.11 -19.11
C GLU A 648 -24.03 -18.80 -20.48
N GLY A 649 -24.20 -18.08 -21.58
CA GLY A 649 -23.90 -18.60 -22.92
C GLY A 649 -22.42 -18.96 -23.13
N LEU A 650 -21.49 -18.23 -22.50
CA LEU A 650 -20.05 -18.57 -22.50
C LEU A 650 -19.75 -19.78 -21.60
N ARG A 651 -20.41 -19.90 -20.44
CA ARG A 651 -20.31 -21.07 -19.55
C ARG A 651 -20.83 -22.34 -20.23
N GLN A 652 -21.94 -22.28 -20.95
CA GLN A 652 -22.48 -23.43 -21.67
C GLN A 652 -21.54 -23.88 -22.79
N LYS A 653 -20.86 -22.95 -23.47
CA LYS A 653 -19.86 -23.27 -24.52
C LYS A 653 -18.63 -24.04 -24.00
N ILE A 654 -18.24 -23.89 -22.74
CA ILE A 654 -17.14 -24.67 -22.15
C ILE A 654 -17.57 -26.07 -21.66
N GLY A 655 -18.85 -26.44 -21.82
CA GLY A 655 -19.35 -27.78 -21.49
C GLY A 655 -19.48 -28.08 -20.00
N LEU A 656 -19.44 -27.05 -19.14
CA LEU A 656 -19.62 -27.17 -17.70
C LEU A 656 -21.03 -26.74 -17.28
N HIS A 657 -21.88 -27.74 -17.05
CA HIS A 657 -23.23 -27.58 -16.51
C HIS A 657 -23.18 -27.28 -15.00
#